data_AF-A0A8H3QXI3-F1
#
_entry.id   AF-A0A8H3QXI3-F1
#
_cell.length_a   1.000
_cell.length_b   1.000
_cell.length_c   1.000
_cell.angle_alpha   90.00
_cell.angle_beta   90.00
_cell.angle_gamma   90.00
#
_symmetry.space_group_name_H-M   'P 1'
#
loop_
_entity.id
_entity.type
_entity.pdbx_description
1 polymer ?
#
loop_
_entity_poly.entity_id
_entity_poly.type
_entity_poly.pdbx_seq_one_letter_code
_entity_poly.pdbx_strand_id
1 'polypeptide(L)'
;MDFPKYDGNIFPDEWINIIQKYYYFWKSRYNLETLEYLDFVKSFVDPTITLQTGIDSFEKLRNALKEDISFAVFKNTNRRKLQSLKYDPERKGGDTSKFISTFRKLCYNAEINDVEEQKKYLYKSLPNNHFDYVSSEFYKKMKNFKSINELIKEFEDIIFEESNLIRNGSIVALKHVATGKYLSSISNLCYTSGSGNQLVFVGSSEPDPNSLWKIQFNEELATSIDTSIRLQHIKSNMYLGINHYHKYRYGYFYCESPTTNHTEVSCGGNEINWKFKYSKLNNYQGYLKSNDIINLSIKKSYDKRILALNGQVEFLRGHDVQFTIGNDTFQEVVCHNERLGRNDELIIETREYLDFVKSLVDPTITLPTGIDSFEKLRNALKEDVSFTVFKNTNKRKLQSLKYDPERKGGDTSKFISTFRKLCYNAEINDIEEQKNYLYKSLPNNHFDYISNEFYEKMKNVNSTNELIKKFEDIIWEESNLIRNKSIVALKHVATGKYLSSIPNLRYTSGSRNQLVFGSSGPDPNSLWKIQFNKELATYTDTSINLQHIKTNMYLGLNNYKDYEDDDYYYYYHKSPTTDHTEVSCGGNEINWNFNHSKLDNYQGYLKSNDIINLSIKKMDRYGDYDTQDGQVEFLRSHDVQFAIGNDAFQEVVCHNERLGGNDEWCIELIHELKFLKFK
;
A
#
# COMPACT_ATOMS: atom_id res chain seq x y z
N MET A 1 27.68 -16.72 -5.73
CA MET A 1 26.95 -15.46 -5.94
C MET A 1 25.76 -15.82 -6.80
N ASP A 2 24.55 -15.57 -6.34
CA ASP A 2 23.38 -15.63 -7.23
C ASP A 2 23.44 -14.42 -8.14
N PHE A 3 23.66 -14.66 -9.43
CA PHE A 3 23.58 -13.63 -10.43
C PHE A 3 22.11 -13.45 -10.81
N PRO A 4 21.61 -12.21 -10.87
CA PRO A 4 20.23 -11.98 -11.26
C PRO A 4 20.02 -12.49 -12.69
N LYS A 5 19.02 -13.34 -12.90
CA LYS A 5 18.58 -13.73 -14.25
C LYS A 5 17.76 -12.61 -14.88
N TYR A 6 17.78 -12.50 -16.20
CA TYR A 6 16.87 -11.64 -16.94
C TYR A 6 15.59 -12.39 -17.26
N ASP A 7 14.50 -12.02 -16.62
CA ASP A 7 13.16 -12.61 -16.75
C ASP A 7 12.14 -11.64 -17.35
N GLY A 8 12.62 -10.51 -17.90
CA GLY A 8 11.77 -9.43 -18.42
C GLY A 8 11.21 -8.48 -17.35
N ASN A 9 11.47 -8.67 -16.05
CA ASN A 9 10.98 -7.80 -14.97
C ASN A 9 11.94 -6.66 -14.56
N ILE A 10 13.03 -6.49 -15.30
CA ILE A 10 14.04 -5.45 -15.12
C ILE A 10 14.37 -4.83 -16.46
N PHE A 11 14.76 -3.56 -16.47
CA PHE A 11 15.20 -2.91 -17.70
C PHE A 11 16.49 -3.58 -18.23
N PRO A 12 16.59 -3.94 -19.53
CA PRO A 12 17.76 -4.62 -20.10
C PRO A 12 19.09 -3.96 -19.76
N ASP A 13 19.17 -2.62 -19.84
CA ASP A 13 20.40 -1.87 -19.54
C ASP A 13 20.79 -1.93 -18.06
N GLU A 14 19.79 -1.92 -17.16
CA GLU A 14 20.03 -2.03 -15.72
C GLU A 14 20.56 -3.42 -15.38
N TRP A 15 19.95 -4.46 -15.97
CA TRP A 15 20.40 -5.84 -15.81
C TRP A 15 21.79 -6.08 -16.40
N ILE A 16 22.04 -5.65 -17.64
CA ILE A 16 23.36 -5.78 -18.28
C ILE A 16 24.42 -5.06 -17.44
N ASN A 17 24.14 -3.85 -16.92
CA ASN A 17 25.08 -3.14 -16.05
C ASN A 17 25.38 -3.88 -14.75
N ILE A 18 24.37 -4.52 -14.13
CA ILE A 18 24.58 -5.35 -12.94
C ILE A 18 25.52 -6.50 -13.29
N ILE A 19 25.26 -7.21 -14.39
CA ILE A 19 26.09 -8.33 -14.84
C ILE A 19 27.52 -7.87 -15.18
N GLN A 20 27.67 -6.76 -15.90
CA GLN A 20 28.96 -6.18 -16.28
C GLN A 20 29.81 -5.73 -15.11
N LYS A 21 29.24 -5.32 -13.96
CA LYS A 21 30.03 -5.06 -12.74
C LYS A 21 30.81 -6.28 -12.27
N TYR A 22 30.31 -7.48 -12.58
CA TYR A 22 31.01 -8.72 -12.29
C TYR A 22 32.06 -9.06 -13.36
N TYR A 23 32.02 -8.48 -14.57
CA TYR A 23 33.00 -8.75 -15.62
C TYR A 23 34.46 -8.64 -15.16
N TYR A 24 34.81 -7.60 -14.39
CA TYR A 24 36.17 -7.42 -13.85
C TYR A 24 36.60 -8.55 -12.92
N PHE A 25 35.68 -9.06 -12.08
CA PHE A 25 35.92 -10.20 -11.20
C PHE A 25 36.13 -11.50 -11.99
N TRP A 26 35.41 -11.68 -13.08
CA TRP A 26 35.44 -12.90 -13.89
C TRP A 26 36.64 -12.94 -14.84
N LYS A 27 36.96 -11.81 -15.46
CA LYS A 27 38.14 -11.65 -16.32
C LYS A 27 39.43 -11.96 -15.56
N SER A 28 39.56 -11.48 -14.31
CA SER A 28 40.77 -11.73 -13.51
C SER A 28 40.90 -13.16 -13.00
N ARG A 29 39.79 -13.89 -12.86
CA ARG A 29 39.76 -15.24 -12.25
C ARG A 29 39.78 -16.37 -13.28
N TYR A 30 39.22 -16.15 -14.45
CA TYR A 30 39.02 -17.17 -15.48
C TYR A 30 39.64 -16.84 -16.84
N ASN A 31 40.24 -15.65 -17.00
CA ASN A 31 40.89 -15.21 -18.24
C ASN A 31 40.01 -15.27 -19.50
N LEU A 32 38.68 -15.10 -19.32
CA LEU A 32 37.66 -15.19 -20.37
C LEU A 32 37.82 -14.10 -21.45
N GLU A 33 37.70 -14.50 -22.72
CA GLU A 33 37.54 -13.55 -23.82
C GLU A 33 36.14 -12.91 -23.82
N THR A 34 35.99 -11.76 -24.45
CA THR A 34 34.74 -10.97 -24.41
C THR A 34 33.53 -11.73 -24.99
N LEU A 35 33.75 -12.58 -26.00
CA LEU A 35 32.72 -13.43 -26.61
C LEU A 35 32.29 -14.56 -25.67
N GLU A 36 33.24 -15.23 -25.01
CA GLU A 36 32.94 -16.30 -24.04
C GLU A 36 32.15 -15.76 -22.84
N TYR A 37 32.49 -14.55 -22.40
CA TYR A 37 31.72 -13.87 -21.37
C TYR A 37 30.30 -13.52 -21.84
N LEU A 38 30.12 -13.08 -23.08
CA LEU A 38 28.79 -12.79 -23.61
C LEU A 38 27.92 -14.06 -23.68
N ASP A 39 28.47 -15.18 -24.13
CA ASP A 39 27.75 -16.46 -24.15
C ASP A 39 27.39 -16.93 -22.74
N PHE A 40 28.29 -16.72 -21.78
CA PHE A 40 28.00 -16.91 -20.37
C PHE A 40 26.86 -16.00 -19.90
N VAL A 41 26.84 -14.71 -20.26
CA VAL A 41 25.74 -13.79 -19.89
C VAL A 41 24.41 -14.20 -20.53
N LYS A 42 24.39 -14.67 -21.77
CA LYS A 42 23.17 -15.18 -22.43
C LYS A 42 22.55 -16.34 -21.64
N SER A 43 23.36 -17.17 -20.97
CA SER A 43 22.85 -18.26 -20.12
C SER A 43 22.07 -17.79 -18.89
N PHE A 44 22.15 -16.51 -18.53
CA PHE A 44 21.36 -15.89 -17.46
C PHE A 44 20.06 -15.25 -17.96
N VAL A 45 19.78 -15.27 -19.26
CA VAL A 45 18.46 -14.93 -19.79
C VAL A 45 17.52 -16.10 -19.53
N ASP A 46 16.32 -15.80 -19.05
CA ASP A 46 15.32 -16.82 -18.76
C ASP A 46 15.02 -17.63 -20.02
N PRO A 47 15.01 -18.97 -19.95
CA PRO A 47 14.77 -19.82 -21.11
C PRO A 47 13.44 -19.57 -21.83
N THR A 48 12.46 -18.94 -21.17
CA THR A 48 11.19 -18.53 -21.78
C THR A 48 11.33 -17.36 -22.76
N ILE A 49 12.46 -16.64 -22.74
CA ILE A 49 12.77 -15.52 -23.63
C ILE A 49 13.67 -16.04 -24.76
N THR A 50 13.12 -16.09 -25.96
CA THR A 50 13.83 -16.68 -27.11
C THR A 50 14.78 -15.65 -27.73
N LEU A 51 16.08 -15.90 -27.63
CA LEU A 51 17.11 -15.09 -28.29
C LEU A 51 17.34 -15.57 -29.73
N GLN A 52 17.35 -14.62 -30.67
CA GLN A 52 17.68 -14.90 -32.08
C GLN A 52 19.16 -15.31 -32.22
N THR A 53 19.46 -16.13 -33.23
CA THR A 53 20.85 -16.53 -33.54
C THR A 53 21.67 -15.34 -34.03
N GLY A 54 22.95 -15.24 -33.65
CA GLY A 54 23.87 -14.19 -34.14
C GLY A 54 24.06 -12.97 -33.22
N ILE A 55 23.67 -13.07 -31.95
CA ILE A 55 23.99 -12.06 -30.93
C ILE A 55 25.48 -12.16 -30.56
N ASP A 56 26.31 -11.24 -31.03
CA ASP A 56 27.77 -11.21 -30.81
C ASP A 56 28.24 -10.03 -29.94
N SER A 57 27.31 -9.22 -29.44
CA SER A 57 27.61 -8.06 -28.57
C SER A 57 26.50 -7.81 -27.55
N PHE A 58 26.84 -7.08 -26.47
CA PHE A 58 25.86 -6.63 -25.47
C PHE A 58 24.81 -5.68 -26.03
N GLU A 59 25.14 -4.93 -27.09
CA GLU A 59 24.18 -4.08 -27.79
C GLU A 59 23.13 -4.91 -28.54
N LYS A 60 23.56 -5.94 -29.30
CA LYS A 60 22.63 -6.88 -29.94
C LYS A 60 21.81 -7.66 -28.92
N LEU A 61 22.42 -8.06 -27.78
CA LEU A 61 21.69 -8.75 -26.71
C LEU A 61 20.61 -7.85 -26.12
N ARG A 62 20.95 -6.60 -25.78
CA ARG A 62 20.00 -5.60 -25.29
C ARG A 62 18.83 -5.40 -26.25
N ASN A 63 19.10 -5.26 -27.54
CA ASN A 63 18.06 -5.07 -28.55
C ASN A 63 17.16 -6.30 -28.64
N ALA A 64 17.73 -7.51 -28.66
CA ALA A 64 16.95 -8.75 -28.63
C ALA A 64 16.07 -8.87 -27.38
N LEU A 65 16.58 -8.48 -26.21
CA LEU A 65 15.79 -8.47 -24.96
C LEU A 65 14.68 -7.41 -24.96
N LYS A 66 14.84 -6.31 -25.70
CA LYS A 66 13.81 -5.28 -25.88
C LYS A 66 12.76 -5.67 -26.93
N GLU A 67 13.12 -6.50 -27.91
CA GLU A 67 12.19 -7.03 -28.92
C GLU A 67 11.25 -8.10 -28.35
N ASP A 68 11.65 -8.78 -27.27
CA ASP A 68 10.81 -9.77 -26.60
C ASP A 68 9.54 -9.16 -25.99
N ILE A 69 8.43 -9.91 -26.07
CA ILE A 69 7.11 -9.46 -25.59
C ILE A 69 7.12 -9.14 -24.09
N SER A 70 7.96 -9.80 -23.29
CA SER A 70 8.08 -9.58 -21.85
C SER A 70 8.55 -8.16 -21.53
N PHE A 71 9.45 -7.59 -22.35
CA PHE A 71 9.86 -6.19 -22.18
C PHE A 71 8.72 -5.22 -22.51
N ALA A 72 7.91 -5.50 -23.54
CA ALA A 72 6.72 -4.70 -23.82
C ALA A 72 5.69 -4.79 -22.68
N VAL A 73 5.48 -5.97 -22.09
CA VAL A 73 4.60 -6.17 -20.92
C VAL A 73 5.14 -5.44 -19.69
N PHE A 74 6.44 -5.50 -19.43
CA PHE A 74 7.12 -4.75 -18.37
C PHE A 74 6.96 -3.24 -18.54
N LYS A 75 7.23 -2.73 -19.74
CA LYS A 75 7.07 -1.31 -20.09
C LYS A 75 5.64 -0.84 -19.82
N ASN A 76 4.65 -1.59 -20.33
CA ASN A 76 3.23 -1.28 -20.13
C ASN A 76 2.80 -1.43 -18.66
N THR A 77 3.39 -2.36 -17.90
CA THR A 77 3.15 -2.50 -16.46
C THR A 77 3.65 -1.29 -15.68
N ASN A 78 4.86 -0.81 -15.99
CA ASN A 78 5.39 0.41 -15.38
C ASN A 78 4.55 1.63 -15.77
N ARG A 79 4.08 1.73 -17.03
CA ARG A 79 3.09 2.75 -17.44
C ARG A 79 1.81 2.69 -16.61
N ARG A 80 1.22 1.51 -16.39
CA ARG A 80 0.01 1.34 -15.55
C ARG A 80 0.26 1.73 -14.09
N LYS A 81 1.41 1.33 -13.52
CA LYS A 81 1.83 1.77 -12.17
C LYS A 81 1.98 3.28 -12.08
N LEU A 82 2.47 3.91 -13.15
CA LEU A 82 2.57 5.37 -13.26
C LEU A 82 1.19 6.05 -13.34
N GLN A 83 0.19 5.41 -13.98
CA GLN A 83 -1.19 5.89 -14.00
C GLN A 83 -1.88 5.81 -12.62
N SER A 84 -1.51 4.82 -11.80
CA SER A 84 -2.10 4.61 -10.47
C SER A 84 -1.27 5.22 -9.32
N LEU A 85 -0.11 5.79 -9.61
CA LEU A 85 0.74 6.45 -8.62
C LEU A 85 0.00 7.66 -8.04
N LYS A 86 0.03 7.80 -6.72
CA LYS A 86 -0.56 8.94 -6.01
C LYS A 86 0.48 9.63 -5.16
N TYR A 87 0.44 10.95 -5.15
CA TYR A 87 1.21 11.77 -4.24
C TYR A 87 0.39 12.09 -2.99
N ASP A 88 0.92 11.69 -1.83
CA ASP A 88 0.44 12.13 -0.54
C ASP A 88 1.44 13.16 0.03
N PRO A 89 1.01 14.38 0.39
CA PRO A 89 1.90 15.38 0.97
C PRO A 89 2.33 14.99 2.39
N GLU A 90 3.48 15.50 2.82
CA GLU A 90 4.08 15.19 4.13
C GLU A 90 3.14 15.53 5.31
N ARG A 91 2.35 16.61 5.18
CA ARG A 91 1.34 16.99 6.18
C ARG A 91 0.23 15.93 6.39
N LYS A 92 0.04 15.02 5.43
CA LYS A 92 -0.88 13.86 5.52
C LYS A 92 -0.15 12.56 5.89
N GLY A 93 1.14 12.65 6.26
CA GLY A 93 1.99 11.49 6.57
C GLY A 93 2.67 10.86 5.35
N GLY A 94 2.71 11.56 4.22
CA GLY A 94 3.42 11.13 3.01
C GLY A 94 4.94 11.37 3.08
N ASP A 95 5.64 10.97 2.00
CA ASP A 95 7.10 11.10 1.85
C ASP A 95 7.44 11.52 0.42
N THR A 96 7.83 12.79 0.24
CA THR A 96 8.09 13.38 -1.07
C THR A 96 9.30 12.74 -1.75
N SER A 97 10.35 12.41 -1.00
CA SER A 97 11.57 11.77 -1.53
C SER A 97 11.28 10.35 -2.05
N LYS A 98 10.53 9.56 -1.29
CA LYS A 98 10.11 8.21 -1.70
C LYS A 98 9.18 8.25 -2.91
N PHE A 99 8.29 9.22 -2.98
CA PHE A 99 7.44 9.43 -4.15
C PHE A 99 8.25 9.76 -5.41
N ILE A 100 9.17 10.73 -5.34
CA ILE A 100 9.99 11.15 -6.50
C ILE A 100 10.90 10.03 -6.99
N SER A 101 11.56 9.30 -6.09
CA SER A 101 12.40 8.16 -6.47
C SER A 101 11.58 7.06 -7.18
N THR A 102 10.38 6.77 -6.69
CA THR A 102 9.44 5.83 -7.32
C THR A 102 8.99 6.33 -8.70
N PHE A 103 8.57 7.59 -8.82
CA PHE A 103 8.14 8.21 -10.08
C PHE A 103 9.23 8.15 -11.16
N ARG A 104 10.47 8.54 -10.82
CA ARG A 104 11.62 8.50 -11.74
C ARG A 104 11.90 7.09 -12.24
N LYS A 105 11.88 6.11 -11.33
CA LYS A 105 12.13 4.70 -11.68
C LYS A 105 11.05 4.16 -12.61
N LEU A 106 9.79 4.50 -12.36
CA LEU A 106 8.68 4.09 -13.23
C LEU A 106 8.78 4.74 -14.62
N CYS A 107 9.17 6.02 -14.72
CA CYS A 107 9.33 6.70 -16.02
C CYS A 107 10.44 6.06 -16.86
N TYR A 108 11.60 5.79 -16.23
CA TYR A 108 12.73 5.12 -16.87
C TYR A 108 12.34 3.73 -17.38
N ASN A 109 11.73 2.90 -16.52
CA ASN A 109 11.31 1.55 -16.87
C ASN A 109 10.23 1.50 -17.96
N ALA A 110 9.43 2.56 -18.07
CA ALA A 110 8.41 2.72 -19.09
C ALA A 110 8.94 3.28 -20.43
N GLU A 111 10.25 3.55 -20.55
CA GLU A 111 10.88 4.30 -21.65
C GLU A 111 10.18 5.64 -21.96
N ILE A 112 9.59 6.28 -20.93
CA ILE A 112 8.99 7.60 -21.05
C ILE A 112 10.12 8.62 -20.89
N ASN A 113 10.74 8.98 -22.00
CA ASN A 113 11.82 9.97 -22.05
C ASN A 113 11.32 11.38 -22.39
N ASP A 114 10.12 11.48 -22.96
CA ASP A 114 9.49 12.76 -23.28
C ASP A 114 9.05 13.48 -21.99
N VAL A 115 9.57 14.69 -21.79
CA VAL A 115 9.32 15.48 -20.57
C VAL A 115 7.85 15.89 -20.46
N GLU A 116 7.17 16.14 -21.58
CA GLU A 116 5.74 16.49 -21.56
C GLU A 116 4.87 15.27 -21.21
N GLU A 117 5.23 14.06 -21.64
CA GLU A 117 4.58 12.83 -21.19
C GLU A 117 4.81 12.59 -19.68
N GLN A 118 6.04 12.71 -19.18
CA GLN A 118 6.34 12.60 -17.73
C GLN A 118 5.53 13.59 -16.90
N LYS A 119 5.44 14.85 -17.37
CA LYS A 119 4.64 15.89 -16.73
C LYS A 119 3.17 15.54 -16.63
N LYS A 120 2.55 14.98 -17.69
CA LYS A 120 1.14 14.53 -17.66
C LYS A 120 0.92 13.48 -16.59
N TYR A 121 1.87 12.58 -16.42
CA TYR A 121 1.81 11.54 -15.40
C TYR A 121 1.99 12.08 -13.99
N LEU A 122 2.98 12.94 -13.77
CA LEU A 122 3.19 13.61 -12.48
C LEU A 122 1.94 14.38 -12.07
N TYR A 123 1.33 15.11 -13.01
CA TYR A 123 0.08 15.82 -12.79
C TYR A 123 -1.08 14.89 -12.36
N LYS A 124 -1.27 13.75 -13.04
CA LYS A 124 -2.32 12.77 -12.71
C LYS A 124 -2.15 12.12 -11.34
N SER A 125 -0.92 12.10 -10.82
CA SER A 125 -0.65 11.56 -9.49
C SER A 125 -1.03 12.51 -8.36
N LEU A 126 -1.25 13.79 -8.66
CA LEU A 126 -1.66 14.79 -7.67
C LEU A 126 -3.10 14.54 -7.21
N PRO A 127 -3.44 14.85 -5.95
CA PRO A 127 -4.80 14.69 -5.45
C PRO A 127 -5.81 15.49 -6.28
N ASN A 128 -6.93 14.83 -6.61
CA ASN A 128 -7.98 15.33 -7.51
C ASN A 128 -8.86 16.44 -6.91
N ASN A 129 -8.47 17.02 -5.78
CA ASN A 129 -9.23 18.10 -5.19
C ASN A 129 -8.96 19.36 -6.01
N HIS A 130 -10.00 19.86 -6.68
CA HIS A 130 -10.00 21.08 -7.50
C HIS A 130 -9.50 22.36 -6.79
N PHE A 131 -9.11 22.25 -5.51
CA PHE A 131 -8.69 23.33 -4.61
C PHE A 131 -7.34 23.08 -3.90
N ASP A 132 -6.60 22.00 -4.24
CA ASP A 132 -5.24 21.81 -3.68
C ASP A 132 -4.24 22.78 -4.34
N TYR A 133 -3.65 23.69 -3.55
CA TYR A 133 -2.61 24.66 -3.96
C TYR A 133 -1.59 24.06 -4.92
N VAL A 134 -1.06 22.87 -4.58
CA VAL A 134 -0.07 22.12 -5.34
C VAL A 134 -0.52 21.92 -6.79
N SER A 135 -1.73 21.40 -7.01
CA SER A 135 -2.26 21.11 -8.35
C SER A 135 -2.42 22.40 -9.18
N SER A 136 -2.83 23.50 -8.53
CA SER A 136 -3.03 24.80 -9.20
C SER A 136 -1.72 25.49 -9.57
N GLU A 137 -0.74 25.51 -8.67
CA GLU A 137 0.58 26.11 -8.91
C GLU A 137 1.38 25.27 -9.88
N PHE A 138 1.28 23.94 -9.79
CA PHE A 138 1.83 23.04 -10.80
C PHE A 138 1.27 23.38 -12.18
N TYR A 139 -0.04 23.53 -12.34
CA TYR A 139 -0.62 23.91 -13.63
C TYR A 139 -0.12 25.27 -14.17
N LYS A 140 0.05 26.27 -13.30
CA LYS A 140 0.51 27.61 -13.69
C LYS A 140 2.00 27.65 -14.08
N LYS A 141 2.85 27.08 -13.22
CA LYS A 141 4.32 27.16 -13.32
C LYS A 141 4.88 26.19 -14.35
N MET A 142 4.13 25.15 -14.75
CA MET A 142 4.63 24.14 -15.67
C MET A 142 4.53 24.49 -17.16
N LYS A 143 5.38 25.42 -17.63
CA LYS A 143 5.57 25.67 -19.08
C LYS A 143 7.03 25.51 -19.50
N ASN A 144 7.27 24.68 -20.52
CA ASN A 144 8.53 24.53 -21.25
C ASN A 144 9.75 24.06 -20.43
N PHE A 145 9.67 22.88 -19.79
CA PHE A 145 10.86 22.25 -19.19
C PHE A 145 11.65 21.45 -20.21
N LYS A 146 12.99 21.51 -20.11
CA LYS A 146 13.90 20.79 -21.00
C LYS A 146 14.33 19.44 -20.43
N SER A 147 14.12 19.20 -19.13
CA SER A 147 14.51 17.96 -18.47
C SER A 147 13.63 17.56 -17.28
N ILE A 148 13.69 16.28 -16.92
CA ILE A 148 13.04 15.73 -15.71
C ILE A 148 13.58 16.34 -14.41
N ASN A 149 14.84 16.76 -14.39
CA ASN A 149 15.45 17.33 -13.18
C ASN A 149 14.88 18.74 -12.91
N GLU A 150 14.66 19.54 -13.96
CA GLU A 150 13.97 20.82 -13.86
C GLU A 150 12.52 20.62 -13.37
N LEU A 151 11.81 19.64 -13.93
CA LEU A 151 10.45 19.26 -13.52
C LEU A 151 10.37 18.93 -12.02
N ILE A 152 11.29 18.10 -11.53
CA ILE A 152 11.33 17.66 -10.12
C ILE A 152 11.71 18.79 -9.19
N LYS A 153 12.65 19.64 -9.59
CA LYS A 153 13.04 20.81 -8.81
C LYS A 153 11.86 21.75 -8.62
N GLU A 154 11.15 22.08 -9.70
CA GLU A 154 9.98 22.95 -9.60
C GLU A 154 8.86 22.32 -8.75
N PHE A 155 8.67 21.00 -8.87
CA PHE A 155 7.73 20.29 -8.00
C PHE A 155 8.11 20.40 -6.52
N GLU A 156 9.38 20.16 -6.18
CA GLU A 156 9.89 20.33 -4.82
C GLU A 156 9.71 21.76 -4.32
N ASP A 157 10.01 22.76 -5.15
CA ASP A 157 9.81 24.17 -4.80
C ASP A 157 8.33 24.48 -4.51
N ILE A 158 7.38 23.88 -5.26
CA ILE A 158 5.94 23.99 -4.98
C ILE A 158 5.57 23.32 -3.64
N ILE A 159 6.10 22.13 -3.35
CA ILE A 159 5.83 21.43 -2.08
C ILE A 159 6.41 22.19 -0.89
N PHE A 160 7.62 22.74 -1.05
CA PHE A 160 8.25 23.58 -0.04
C PHE A 160 7.47 24.89 0.18
N GLU A 161 6.95 25.51 -0.87
CA GLU A 161 6.05 26.66 -0.72
C GLU A 161 4.75 26.29 -0.01
N GLU A 162 4.20 25.12 -0.30
CA GLU A 162 2.96 24.62 0.28
C GLU A 162 3.06 24.38 1.79
N SER A 163 4.17 23.81 2.25
CA SER A 163 4.42 23.54 3.67
C SER A 163 4.45 24.82 4.52
N ASN A 164 4.76 25.96 3.90
CA ASN A 164 4.78 27.26 4.55
C ASN A 164 3.40 27.96 4.58
N LEU A 165 2.36 27.42 3.94
CA LEU A 165 1.04 28.06 3.90
C LEU A 165 0.29 27.97 5.23
N ILE A 166 -0.32 29.08 5.64
CA ILE A 166 -1.17 29.17 6.83
C ILE A 166 -2.62 28.78 6.47
N ARG A 167 -3.18 27.84 7.24
CA ARG A 167 -4.50 27.25 7.00
C ARG A 167 -5.50 27.62 8.07
N ASN A 168 -6.76 27.42 7.74
CA ASN A 168 -7.83 27.58 8.70
C ASN A 168 -7.61 26.64 9.90
N GLY A 169 -7.56 27.20 11.09
CA GLY A 169 -7.29 26.49 12.34
C GLY A 169 -5.81 26.36 12.69
N SER A 170 -4.88 26.86 11.87
CA SER A 170 -3.46 26.92 12.22
C SER A 170 -3.25 27.73 13.51
N ILE A 171 -2.22 27.36 14.29
CA ILE A 171 -1.76 28.13 15.43
C ILE A 171 -0.61 29.02 14.99
N VAL A 172 -0.73 30.30 15.27
CA VAL A 172 0.19 31.34 14.83
C VAL A 172 0.59 32.23 16.01
N ALA A 173 1.79 32.80 15.93
CA ALA A 173 2.25 33.90 16.75
C ALA A 173 2.40 35.14 15.87
N LEU A 174 1.99 36.31 16.36
CA LEU A 174 2.05 37.57 15.60
C LEU A 174 3.14 38.46 16.19
N LYS A 175 4.28 38.57 15.52
CA LYS A 175 5.44 39.33 15.96
C LYS A 175 5.42 40.75 15.40
N HIS A 176 5.37 41.74 16.27
CA HIS A 176 5.50 43.13 15.90
C HIS A 176 6.88 43.44 15.33
N VAL A 177 6.94 43.99 14.11
CA VAL A 177 8.20 44.16 13.36
C VAL A 177 9.11 45.22 13.96
N ALA A 178 8.55 46.32 14.48
CA ALA A 178 9.36 47.39 15.03
C ALA A 178 10.05 46.99 16.34
N THR A 179 9.36 46.24 17.21
CA THR A 179 9.86 45.89 18.54
C THR A 179 10.43 44.48 18.62
N GLY A 180 10.12 43.61 17.65
CA GLY A 180 10.50 42.20 17.66
C GLY A 180 9.77 41.34 18.70
N LYS A 181 8.68 41.87 19.28
CA LYS A 181 7.90 41.24 20.36
C LYS A 181 6.55 40.72 19.86
N TYR A 182 5.94 39.77 20.56
CA TYR A 182 4.70 39.13 20.10
C TYR A 182 3.45 39.79 20.66
N LEU A 183 2.38 39.81 19.86
CA LEU A 183 1.04 40.18 20.29
C LEU A 183 0.52 39.15 21.27
N SER A 184 0.20 39.60 22.47
CA SER A 184 -0.15 38.74 23.60
C SER A 184 -1.41 39.20 24.31
N SER A 185 -2.02 38.28 25.04
CA SER A 185 -3.15 38.55 25.91
C SER A 185 -3.13 37.61 27.12
N ILE A 186 -3.55 38.10 28.29
CA ILE A 186 -3.58 37.31 29.52
C ILE A 186 -5.04 37.02 29.89
N SER A 187 -5.37 35.75 30.06
CA SER A 187 -6.73 35.33 30.43
C SER A 187 -7.18 36.01 31.73
N ASN A 188 -8.39 36.56 31.73
CA ASN A 188 -9.02 37.28 32.85
C ASN A 188 -8.35 38.59 33.30
N LEU A 189 -7.32 39.08 32.61
CA LEU A 189 -6.75 40.40 32.88
C LEU A 189 -7.39 41.42 31.93
N CYS A 190 -8.14 42.37 32.48
CA CYS A 190 -8.96 43.30 31.71
C CYS A 190 -8.49 44.75 31.83
N TYR A 191 -8.83 45.58 30.84
CA TYR A 191 -8.67 47.03 30.94
C TYR A 191 -9.49 47.60 32.11
N THR A 192 -8.95 48.61 32.79
CA THR A 192 -9.67 49.38 33.83
C THR A 192 -10.44 50.57 33.27
N SER A 193 -10.08 50.99 32.06
CA SER A 193 -10.75 52.00 31.24
C SER A 193 -11.42 51.36 30.02
N GLY A 194 -12.09 52.17 29.20
CA GLY A 194 -12.62 51.73 27.92
C GLY A 194 -13.69 50.65 28.05
N SER A 195 -13.46 49.47 27.46
CA SER A 195 -14.46 48.41 27.39
C SER A 195 -14.55 47.53 28.63
N GLY A 196 -13.51 47.47 29.46
CA GLY A 196 -13.41 46.47 30.53
C GLY A 196 -13.16 45.04 30.05
N ASN A 197 -12.89 44.82 28.76
CA ASN A 197 -12.57 43.50 28.21
C ASN A 197 -11.12 43.07 28.49
N GLN A 198 -10.83 41.80 28.21
CA GLN A 198 -9.49 41.23 28.35
C GLN A 198 -8.49 41.99 27.47
N LEU A 199 -7.39 42.44 28.08
CA LEU A 199 -6.45 43.35 27.42
C LEU A 199 -5.58 42.66 26.38
N VAL A 200 -5.11 43.43 25.40
CA VAL A 200 -4.16 42.99 24.38
C VAL A 200 -2.96 43.92 24.42
N PHE A 201 -1.76 43.35 24.31
CA PHE A 201 -0.51 44.10 24.45
C PHE A 201 0.60 43.48 23.61
N VAL A 202 1.69 44.22 23.42
CA VAL A 202 2.93 43.68 22.86
C VAL A 202 3.79 43.11 24.00
N GLY A 203 3.97 41.79 24.02
CA GLY A 203 4.61 41.02 25.10
C GLY A 203 6.11 40.83 24.94
N SER A 204 6.57 39.59 25.11
CA SER A 204 7.99 39.21 25.07
C SER A 204 8.55 39.13 23.65
N SER A 205 9.89 39.17 23.54
CA SER A 205 10.63 38.97 22.29
C SER A 205 10.69 37.52 21.83
N GLU A 206 10.31 36.59 22.70
CA GLU A 206 10.11 35.16 22.43
C GLU A 206 8.63 34.83 22.58
N PRO A 207 8.07 33.96 21.73
CA PRO A 207 6.65 33.62 21.83
C PRO A 207 6.43 32.69 23.02
N ASP A 208 5.42 33.03 23.83
CA ASP A 208 4.95 32.25 24.97
C ASP A 208 3.49 31.80 24.75
N PRO A 209 2.91 30.97 25.63
CA PRO A 209 1.51 30.53 25.49
C PRO A 209 0.45 31.65 25.45
N ASN A 210 0.73 32.84 25.98
CA ASN A 210 -0.16 34.01 25.93
C ASN A 210 -0.09 34.75 24.59
N SER A 211 0.91 34.42 23.76
CA SER A 211 1.14 34.99 22.42
C SER A 211 0.61 34.13 21.27
N LEU A 212 -0.04 33.01 21.57
CA LEU A 212 -0.54 32.05 20.59
C LEU A 212 -1.99 32.31 20.23
N TRP A 213 -2.25 32.31 18.92
CA TRP A 213 -3.56 32.59 18.33
C TRP A 213 -3.92 31.47 17.35
N LYS A 214 -5.13 30.95 17.45
CA LYS A 214 -5.72 30.12 16.38
C LYS A 214 -6.32 31.03 15.33
N ILE A 215 -5.78 30.99 14.11
CA ILE A 215 -6.33 31.73 12.99
C ILE A 215 -7.51 30.96 12.38
N GLN A 216 -8.62 31.64 12.12
CA GLN A 216 -9.84 31.03 11.61
C GLN A 216 -10.43 31.83 10.45
N PHE A 217 -10.89 31.13 9.41
CA PHE A 217 -11.55 31.71 8.24
C PHE A 217 -12.41 30.64 7.52
N ASN A 218 -13.12 31.00 6.45
CA ASN A 218 -14.12 30.11 5.84
C ASN A 218 -13.53 29.09 4.85
N GLU A 219 -12.46 29.46 4.14
CA GLU A 219 -11.80 28.59 3.16
C GLU A 219 -10.62 27.80 3.77
N GLU A 220 -9.99 26.90 3.01
CA GLU A 220 -8.80 26.17 3.48
C GLU A 220 -7.58 27.09 3.61
N LEU A 221 -7.41 28.03 2.66
CA LEU A 221 -6.31 28.99 2.59
C LEU A 221 -6.82 30.42 2.61
N ALA A 222 -6.06 31.32 3.24
CA ALA A 222 -6.42 32.73 3.32
C ALA A 222 -5.77 33.53 2.19
N THR A 223 -6.55 34.39 1.52
CA THR A 223 -6.10 35.34 0.50
C THR A 223 -6.30 36.78 0.98
N SER A 224 -5.42 37.69 0.53
CA SER A 224 -5.36 39.08 1.01
C SER A 224 -6.56 39.97 0.62
N ILE A 225 -7.42 39.53 -0.30
CA ILE A 225 -8.50 40.37 -0.85
C ILE A 225 -9.85 40.09 -0.17
N ASP A 226 -10.21 38.81 -0.07
CA ASP A 226 -11.56 38.38 0.28
C ASP A 226 -11.66 37.57 1.57
N THR A 227 -10.53 37.20 2.18
CA THR A 227 -10.56 36.41 3.41
C THR A 227 -10.61 37.31 4.65
N SER A 228 -11.74 37.28 5.35
CA SER A 228 -11.81 37.73 6.73
C SER A 228 -11.27 36.65 7.66
N ILE A 229 -10.27 37.02 8.46
CA ILE A 229 -9.67 36.16 9.47
C ILE A 229 -10.16 36.55 10.86
N ARG A 230 -10.27 35.55 11.72
CA ARG A 230 -10.50 35.71 13.16
C ARG A 230 -9.31 35.13 13.90
N LEU A 231 -8.84 35.83 14.92
CA LEU A 231 -7.71 35.40 15.74
C LEU A 231 -8.25 35.05 17.12
N GLN A 232 -8.30 33.76 17.41
CA GLN A 232 -8.76 33.25 18.69
C GLN A 232 -7.56 33.04 19.61
N HIS A 233 -7.52 33.75 20.73
CA HIS A 233 -6.48 33.56 21.73
C HIS A 233 -6.59 32.15 22.31
N ILE A 234 -5.50 31.38 22.27
CA ILE A 234 -5.52 29.95 22.65
C ILE A 234 -5.93 29.75 24.10
N LYS A 235 -5.40 30.56 25.04
CA LYS A 235 -5.65 30.33 26.46
C LYS A 235 -7.03 30.74 26.95
N SER A 236 -7.63 31.79 26.39
CA SER A 236 -8.95 32.27 26.83
C SER A 236 -10.07 31.91 25.88
N ASN A 237 -9.79 31.34 24.71
CA ASN A 237 -10.73 31.09 23.63
C ASN A 237 -11.47 32.36 23.12
N MET A 238 -11.05 33.55 23.55
CA MET A 238 -11.63 34.82 23.15
C MET A 238 -11.04 35.31 21.83
N TYR A 239 -11.82 36.06 21.08
CA TYR A 239 -11.38 36.61 19.80
C TYR A 239 -10.78 38.00 19.96
N LEU A 240 -9.66 38.23 19.27
CA LEU A 240 -9.11 39.57 19.07
C LEU A 240 -10.12 40.42 18.30
N GLY A 241 -10.41 41.62 18.79
CA GLY A 241 -11.36 42.51 18.16
C GLY A 241 -11.34 43.93 18.71
N ILE A 242 -12.29 44.73 18.24
CA ILE A 242 -12.56 46.07 18.75
C ILE A 242 -13.97 46.10 19.35
N ASN A 243 -14.13 46.88 20.42
CA ASN A 243 -15.40 46.98 21.12
C ASN A 243 -16.09 48.33 20.90
N HIS A 244 -17.41 48.30 20.90
CA HIS A 244 -18.26 49.49 20.79
C HIS A 244 -19.49 49.36 21.67
N TYR A 245 -20.14 50.48 21.94
CA TYR A 245 -21.46 50.51 22.56
C TYR A 245 -22.40 51.36 21.72
N HIS A 246 -23.69 51.00 21.72
CA HIS A 246 -24.72 51.71 20.95
C HIS A 246 -25.47 52.70 21.84
N LYS A 247 -25.50 53.97 21.44
CA LYS A 247 -26.37 55.00 22.05
C LYS A 247 -27.56 55.24 21.12
N TYR A 248 -28.78 55.00 21.62
CA TYR A 248 -30.05 54.97 20.88
C TYR A 248 -30.29 56.11 19.86
N ARG A 249 -29.69 57.31 20.05
CA ARG A 249 -29.79 58.47 19.14
C ARG A 249 -28.52 58.86 18.38
N TYR A 250 -27.36 58.30 18.73
CA TYR A 250 -26.06 58.74 18.25
C TYR A 250 -25.24 57.61 17.61
N GLY A 251 -25.74 56.38 17.60
CA GLY A 251 -25.09 55.26 16.92
C GLY A 251 -23.96 54.60 17.71
N TYR A 252 -23.02 53.97 16.99
CA TYR A 252 -21.93 53.19 17.57
C TYR A 252 -20.75 54.06 17.98
N PHE A 253 -20.35 53.96 19.25
CA PHE A 253 -19.16 54.58 19.81
C PHE A 253 -18.15 53.51 20.19
N TYR A 254 -16.93 53.65 19.69
CA TYR A 254 -15.84 52.74 19.98
C TYR A 254 -15.15 53.10 21.28
N CYS A 255 -14.69 52.09 21.99
CA CYS A 255 -13.90 52.28 23.21
C CYS A 255 -12.53 52.88 22.85
N GLU A 256 -12.10 53.85 23.64
CA GLU A 256 -10.80 54.51 23.51
C GLU A 256 -9.74 53.71 24.28
N SER A 257 -8.54 53.64 23.72
CA SER A 257 -7.40 52.96 24.31
C SER A 257 -6.87 53.74 25.53
N PRO A 258 -6.20 53.06 26.48
CA PRO A 258 -5.89 53.64 27.78
C PRO A 258 -5.00 54.89 27.77
N THR A 259 -4.11 55.04 26.79
CA THR A 259 -3.10 56.12 26.80
C THR A 259 -3.24 57.08 25.63
N THR A 260 -3.46 56.57 24.41
CA THR A 260 -3.44 57.39 23.20
C THR A 260 -4.81 57.82 22.70
N ASN A 261 -5.90 57.36 23.34
CA ASN A 261 -7.29 57.58 22.91
C ASN A 261 -7.57 57.14 21.46
N HIS A 262 -6.73 56.26 20.91
CA HIS A 262 -7.03 55.53 19.67
C HIS A 262 -8.08 54.46 19.95
N THR A 263 -8.54 53.70 18.95
CA THR A 263 -9.50 52.64 19.20
C THR A 263 -8.87 51.52 20.01
N GLU A 264 -9.53 51.11 21.10
CA GLU A 264 -9.10 50.02 21.96
C GLU A 264 -9.20 48.66 21.23
N VAL A 265 -8.14 47.85 21.35
CA VAL A 265 -8.10 46.47 20.88
C VAL A 265 -8.14 45.54 22.07
N SER A 266 -9.09 44.61 22.09
CA SER A 266 -9.29 43.69 23.21
C SER A 266 -9.67 42.28 22.77
N CYS A 267 -9.52 41.32 23.68
CA CYS A 267 -10.08 39.99 23.57
C CYS A 267 -11.55 40.03 24.03
N GLY A 268 -12.48 39.67 23.14
CA GLY A 268 -13.92 39.78 23.38
C GLY A 268 -14.59 41.00 22.74
N GLY A 269 -14.02 41.54 21.66
CA GLY A 269 -14.63 42.64 20.91
C GLY A 269 -15.93 42.24 20.21
N ASN A 270 -16.77 43.24 19.91
CA ASN A 270 -17.98 43.05 19.12
C ASN A 270 -17.64 42.79 17.64
N GLU A 271 -16.62 43.48 17.13
CA GLU A 271 -16.10 43.28 15.78
C GLU A 271 -14.81 42.47 15.86
N ILE A 272 -14.82 41.29 15.25
CA ILE A 272 -13.72 40.30 15.34
C ILE A 272 -13.18 39.88 13.97
N ASN A 273 -13.76 40.41 12.89
CA ASN A 273 -13.39 40.05 11.53
C ASN A 273 -12.30 40.99 11.02
N TRP A 274 -11.08 40.48 11.01
CA TRP A 274 -9.91 41.19 10.50
C TRP A 274 -9.70 40.89 9.02
N LYS A 275 -9.18 41.86 8.28
CA LYS A 275 -8.59 41.70 6.95
C LYS A 275 -7.10 41.93 7.05
N PHE A 276 -6.29 41.10 6.40
CA PHE A 276 -4.85 41.29 6.35
C PHE A 276 -4.41 41.86 4.98
N LYS A 277 -3.34 42.63 4.97
CA LYS A 277 -2.68 43.13 3.76
C LYS A 277 -1.17 42.95 3.87
N TYR A 278 -0.50 42.71 2.76
CA TYR A 278 0.96 42.64 2.72
C TYR A 278 1.58 44.04 2.78
N SER A 279 2.47 44.29 3.75
CA SER A 279 2.96 45.65 4.02
C SER A 279 3.81 46.25 2.89
N LYS A 280 4.60 45.41 2.19
CA LYS A 280 5.57 45.87 1.17
C LYS A 280 5.16 45.61 -0.28
N LEU A 281 3.98 45.04 -0.50
CA LEU A 281 3.54 44.59 -1.82
C LEU A 281 2.13 45.10 -2.11
N ASN A 282 2.02 46.34 -2.59
CA ASN A 282 0.77 46.85 -3.12
C ASN A 282 0.31 45.95 -4.28
N ASN A 283 -0.90 45.37 -4.16
CA ASN A 283 -1.55 44.48 -5.13
C ASN A 283 -1.05 43.02 -5.21
N TYR A 284 -0.33 42.50 -4.20
CA TYR A 284 0.03 41.07 -4.18
C TYR A 284 -1.16 40.18 -3.79
N GLN A 285 -1.51 39.27 -4.70
CA GLN A 285 -2.61 38.30 -4.59
C GLN A 285 -2.04 36.89 -4.29
N GLY A 286 -1.41 36.74 -3.13
CA GLY A 286 -0.89 35.46 -2.66
C GLY A 286 -1.69 34.88 -1.49
N TYR A 287 -1.43 33.62 -1.21
CA TYR A 287 -1.90 32.96 0.01
C TYR A 287 -1.01 33.35 1.20
N LEU A 288 -1.60 33.45 2.39
CA LEU A 288 -0.90 33.74 3.63
C LEU A 288 0.11 32.63 3.98
N LYS A 289 1.37 33.00 4.18
CA LYS A 289 2.48 32.12 4.53
C LYS A 289 3.08 32.46 5.89
N SER A 290 3.72 31.48 6.48
CA SER A 290 4.58 31.68 7.65
C SER A 290 5.72 32.63 7.30
N ASN A 291 6.03 33.52 8.23
CA ASN A 291 6.98 34.64 8.14
C ASN A 291 6.57 35.79 7.21
N ASP A 292 5.33 35.81 6.70
CA ASP A 292 4.84 36.96 5.94
C ASP A 292 4.71 38.20 6.82
N ILE A 293 5.08 39.37 6.27
CA ILE A 293 4.88 40.67 6.91
C ILE A 293 3.53 41.25 6.47
N ILE A 294 2.60 41.34 7.41
CA ILE A 294 1.23 41.77 7.19
C ILE A 294 0.86 42.99 8.05
N ASN A 295 -0.12 43.76 7.59
CA ASN A 295 -0.90 44.67 8.41
C ASN A 295 -2.28 44.05 8.62
N LEU A 296 -2.79 44.12 9.85
CA LEU A 296 -4.16 43.72 10.16
C LEU A 296 -5.05 44.95 10.16
N SER A 297 -6.22 44.82 9.57
CA SER A 297 -7.22 45.89 9.48
C SER A 297 -8.59 45.39 9.87
N ILE A 298 -9.39 46.27 10.44
CA ILE A 298 -10.74 45.97 10.89
C ILE A 298 -11.68 47.10 10.49
N LYS A 299 -12.92 46.74 10.15
CA LYS A 299 -13.93 47.70 9.73
C LYS A 299 -14.87 47.98 10.90
N LYS A 300 -15.07 49.26 11.22
CA LYS A 300 -16.08 49.69 12.18
C LYS A 300 -17.50 49.47 11.62
N SER A 301 -18.42 49.08 12.49
CA SER A 301 -19.85 48.85 12.27
C SER A 301 -20.52 50.08 11.65
N TYR A 302 -21.50 49.83 10.80
CA TYR A 302 -22.19 50.86 10.03
C TYR A 302 -23.37 51.46 10.82
N ASP A 303 -23.44 52.79 10.92
CA ASP A 303 -24.65 53.52 11.35
C ASP A 303 -24.98 54.64 10.36
N LYS A 304 -26.15 54.52 9.69
CA LYS A 304 -26.67 55.49 8.71
C LYS A 304 -26.74 56.94 9.22
N ARG A 305 -26.74 57.15 10.55
CA ARG A 305 -26.92 58.45 11.19
C ARG A 305 -25.62 59.23 11.42
N ILE A 306 -24.45 58.61 11.26
CA ILE A 306 -23.14 59.30 11.35
C ILE A 306 -22.35 59.10 10.05
N LEU A 307 -22.40 60.09 9.16
CA LEU A 307 -21.69 60.05 7.87
C LEU A 307 -20.15 59.96 8.00
N ALA A 308 -19.57 60.52 9.06
CA ALA A 308 -18.11 60.65 9.22
C ALA A 308 -17.38 59.37 9.67
N LEU A 309 -18.08 58.40 10.28
CA LEU A 309 -17.53 57.15 10.82
C LEU A 309 -17.95 55.91 10.02
N ASN A 310 -18.63 56.12 8.88
CA ASN A 310 -19.26 55.06 8.10
C ASN A 310 -18.25 54.05 7.55
N GLY A 311 -18.19 52.87 8.18
CA GLY A 311 -17.37 51.77 7.68
C GLY A 311 -15.88 52.09 7.62
N GLN A 312 -15.40 52.97 8.51
CA GLN A 312 -13.99 53.33 8.61
C GLN A 312 -13.14 52.08 8.86
N VAL A 313 -12.10 51.93 8.06
CA VAL A 313 -11.12 50.85 8.20
C VAL A 313 -9.97 51.37 9.05
N GLU A 314 -9.65 50.65 10.12
CA GLU A 314 -8.54 50.95 11.01
C GLU A 314 -7.54 49.79 11.01
N PHE A 315 -6.30 50.07 11.36
CA PHE A 315 -5.19 49.12 11.32
C PHE A 315 -4.65 48.87 12.72
N LEU A 316 -4.26 47.62 12.99
CA LEU A 316 -3.63 47.22 14.23
C LEU A 316 -2.21 47.81 14.30
N ARG A 317 -1.91 48.48 15.41
CA ARG A 317 -0.62 49.14 15.66
C ARG A 317 -0.08 48.73 17.02
N GLY A 318 1.20 48.35 17.04
CA GLY A 318 2.01 48.29 18.25
C GLY A 318 2.94 49.50 18.31
N HIS A 319 3.24 50.03 19.50
CA HIS A 319 4.09 51.21 19.63
C HIS A 319 4.69 51.29 21.03
N ASP A 320 5.74 52.07 21.24
CA ASP A 320 6.48 52.11 22.52
C ASP A 320 5.77 52.89 23.64
N VAL A 321 4.47 53.15 23.49
CA VAL A 321 3.65 53.75 24.54
C VAL A 321 3.20 52.65 25.48
N GLN A 322 3.16 52.97 26.77
CA GLN A 322 2.84 52.02 27.82
C GLN A 322 1.66 52.51 28.66
N PHE A 323 1.01 51.57 29.33
CA PHE A 323 0.00 51.82 30.34
C PHE A 323 0.19 50.84 31.49
N THR A 324 -0.36 51.17 32.67
CA THR A 324 -0.23 50.35 33.87
C THR A 324 -1.57 49.81 34.32
N ILE A 325 -1.58 48.56 34.76
CA ILE A 325 -2.71 47.94 35.46
C ILE A 325 -2.14 47.30 36.72
N GLY A 326 -2.56 47.80 37.89
CA GLY A 326 -1.92 47.43 39.15
C GLY A 326 -0.44 47.85 39.15
N ASN A 327 0.45 46.89 39.39
CA ASN A 327 1.90 47.10 39.41
C ASN A 327 2.59 46.75 38.07
N ASP A 328 1.84 46.22 37.11
CA ASP A 328 2.39 45.74 35.85
C ASP A 328 2.27 46.81 34.75
N THR A 329 3.28 46.87 33.89
CA THR A 329 3.36 47.82 32.77
C THR A 329 3.27 47.07 31.44
N PHE A 330 2.36 47.49 30.58
CA PHE A 330 2.07 46.85 29.31
C PHE A 330 2.29 47.81 28.14
N GLN A 331 2.77 47.28 27.03
CA GLN A 331 2.94 48.04 25.79
C GLN A 331 1.60 48.09 25.03
N GLU A 332 1.13 49.29 24.75
CA GLU A 332 -0.20 49.55 24.16
C GLU A 332 -0.30 48.97 22.75
N VAL A 333 -1.47 48.40 22.45
CA VAL A 333 -1.88 47.94 21.12
C VAL A 333 -3.21 48.61 20.80
N VAL A 334 -3.29 49.25 19.63
CA VAL A 334 -4.43 50.09 19.26
C VAL A 334 -4.85 49.87 17.81
N CYS A 335 -6.03 50.36 17.46
CA CYS A 335 -6.46 50.55 16.09
C CYS A 335 -6.49 52.04 15.71
N HIS A 336 -5.92 52.37 14.55
CA HIS A 336 -5.83 53.75 14.06
C HIS A 336 -6.14 53.84 12.55
N ASN A 337 -6.44 55.04 12.05
CA ASN A 337 -6.75 55.32 10.64
C ASN A 337 -5.68 56.20 9.93
N GLU A 338 -4.55 56.42 10.59
CA GLU A 338 -3.45 57.26 10.12
C GLU A 338 -2.57 56.57 9.07
N ARG A 339 -1.55 57.28 8.57
CA ARG A 339 -0.58 56.73 7.63
C ARG A 339 0.16 55.54 8.25
N LEU A 340 0.23 54.45 7.48
CA LEU A 340 0.94 53.23 7.87
C LEU A 340 2.46 53.42 7.88
N GLY A 341 3.11 52.79 8.84
CA GLY A 341 4.56 52.69 8.99
C GLY A 341 4.98 51.36 9.62
N ARG A 342 6.24 51.27 10.02
CA ARG A 342 6.85 50.04 10.56
C ARG A 342 6.19 49.51 11.84
N ASN A 343 5.51 50.38 12.59
CA ASN A 343 4.77 50.08 13.82
C ASN A 343 3.42 49.38 13.57
N ASP A 344 3.02 49.26 12.31
CA ASP A 344 1.75 48.63 11.91
C ASP A 344 1.99 47.23 11.32
N GLU A 345 3.26 46.84 11.20
CA GLU A 345 3.71 45.60 10.56
C GLU A 345 3.84 44.45 11.58
N LEU A 346 3.31 43.29 11.22
CA LEU A 346 3.37 42.05 11.98
C LEU A 346 3.96 40.94 11.12
N ILE A 347 4.89 40.14 11.64
CA ILE A 347 5.30 38.86 11.07
C ILE A 347 4.39 37.79 11.66
N ILE A 348 3.72 37.01 10.81
CA ILE A 348 2.93 35.87 11.25
C ILE A 348 3.77 34.59 11.20
N GLU A 349 3.95 33.92 12.33
CA GLU A 349 4.80 32.73 12.43
C GLU A 349 3.97 31.52 12.83
N THR A 350 4.03 30.44 12.05
CA THR A 350 3.45 29.14 12.44
C THR A 350 4.28 28.53 13.56
N ARG A 351 3.62 28.07 14.63
CA ARG A 351 4.31 27.44 15.77
C ARG A 351 3.81 26.00 15.95
N GLU A 352 4.73 25.05 15.87
CA GLU A 352 4.45 23.65 16.19
C GLU A 352 4.55 23.40 17.71
N TYR A 353 3.38 23.42 18.35
CA TYR A 353 2.80 22.44 19.29
C TYR A 353 3.57 21.84 20.49
N LEU A 354 4.83 22.13 20.79
CA LEU A 354 5.50 21.41 21.89
C LEU A 354 4.86 21.65 23.27
N ASP A 355 4.58 22.90 23.63
CA ASP A 355 3.96 23.23 24.93
C ASP A 355 2.50 22.78 25.02
N PHE A 356 1.80 22.76 23.89
CA PHE A 356 0.48 22.16 23.83
C PHE A 356 0.56 20.64 24.04
N VAL A 357 1.50 19.92 23.42
CA VAL A 357 1.63 18.47 23.62
C VAL A 357 2.02 18.15 25.05
N LYS A 358 2.86 18.96 25.70
CA LYS A 358 3.09 18.85 27.16
C LYS A 358 1.78 18.98 27.94
N SER A 359 0.88 19.88 27.54
CA SER A 359 -0.41 20.09 28.21
C SER A 359 -1.41 18.93 28.04
N LEU A 360 -1.19 18.04 27.06
CA LEU A 360 -1.98 16.82 26.86
C LEU A 360 -1.49 15.62 27.70
N VAL A 361 -0.32 15.73 28.32
CA VAL A 361 0.19 14.69 29.21
C VAL A 361 -0.67 14.67 30.47
N ASP A 362 -1.12 13.48 30.85
CA ASP A 362 -1.95 13.30 32.04
C ASP A 362 -1.27 13.95 33.27
N PRO A 363 -1.96 14.79 34.06
CA PRO A 363 -1.36 15.49 35.19
C PRO A 363 -0.69 14.60 36.24
N THR A 364 -1.02 13.31 36.28
CA THR A 364 -0.38 12.32 37.15
C THR A 364 1.04 11.94 36.69
N ILE A 365 1.41 12.21 35.43
CA ILE A 365 2.73 11.97 34.86
C ILE A 365 3.56 13.24 35.00
N THR A 366 4.59 13.20 35.84
CA THR A 366 5.43 14.37 36.11
C THR A 366 6.50 14.51 35.03
N LEU A 367 6.47 15.62 34.28
CA LEU A 367 7.48 15.95 33.28
C LEU A 367 8.67 16.70 33.91
N PRO A 368 9.93 16.33 33.60
CA PRO A 368 11.11 17.08 34.03
C PRO A 368 11.15 18.49 33.43
N THR A 369 11.81 19.40 34.13
CA THR A 369 12.04 20.78 33.67
C THR A 369 12.99 20.80 32.46
N GLY A 370 12.78 21.73 31.51
CA GLY A 370 13.68 21.91 30.37
C GLY A 370 13.41 21.03 29.14
N ILE A 371 12.20 20.47 29.00
CA ILE A 371 11.75 19.86 27.75
C ILE A 371 11.54 20.95 26.70
N ASP A 372 12.45 21.08 25.74
CA ASP A 372 12.41 22.08 24.65
C ASP A 372 12.27 21.44 23.26
N SER A 373 12.16 20.12 23.21
CA SER A 373 11.96 19.35 21.97
C SER A 373 11.04 18.14 22.20
N PHE A 374 10.42 17.66 21.13
CA PHE A 374 9.65 16.42 21.14
C PHE A 374 10.49 15.20 21.52
N GLU A 375 11.79 15.22 21.20
CA GLU A 375 12.71 14.15 21.59
C GLU A 375 12.88 14.11 23.11
N LYS A 376 13.13 15.26 23.75
CA LYS A 376 13.19 15.35 25.21
C LYS A 376 11.85 15.00 25.87
N LEU A 377 10.73 15.42 25.28
CA LEU A 377 9.39 15.07 25.79
C LEU A 377 9.14 13.56 25.73
N ARG A 378 9.50 12.93 24.61
CA ARG A 378 9.39 11.49 24.41
C ARG A 378 10.25 10.75 25.42
N ASN A 379 11.49 11.17 25.62
CA ASN A 379 12.41 10.53 26.57
C ASN A 379 11.86 10.63 28.00
N ALA A 380 11.39 11.82 28.41
CA ALA A 380 10.73 12.03 29.69
C ALA A 380 9.49 11.13 29.89
N LEU A 381 8.63 11.00 28.88
CA LEU A 381 7.46 10.12 28.94
C LEU A 381 7.83 8.63 29.03
N LYS A 382 8.98 8.24 28.46
CA LYS A 382 9.49 6.87 28.56
C LYS A 382 10.10 6.54 29.92
N GLU A 383 10.56 7.56 30.66
CA GLU A 383 11.08 7.40 32.03
C GLU A 383 9.96 7.13 33.05
N ASP A 384 8.73 7.52 32.74
CA ASP A 384 7.59 7.29 33.62
C ASP A 384 7.24 5.78 33.74
N VAL A 385 6.85 5.36 34.95
CA VAL A 385 6.52 3.96 35.25
C VAL A 385 5.34 3.44 34.42
N SER A 386 4.41 4.30 34.01
CA SER A 386 3.28 3.94 33.15
C SER A 386 3.74 3.43 31.79
N PHE A 387 4.83 3.99 31.23
CA PHE A 387 5.42 3.49 29.99
C PHE A 387 6.00 2.08 30.18
N THR A 388 6.63 1.81 31.32
CA THR A 388 7.09 0.45 31.67
C THR A 388 5.93 -0.54 31.77
N VAL A 389 4.82 -0.16 32.41
CA VAL A 389 3.60 -0.99 32.51
C VAL A 389 2.97 -1.21 31.13
N PHE A 390 2.90 -0.18 30.29
CA PHE A 390 2.44 -0.25 28.92
C PHE A 390 3.31 -1.21 28.09
N LYS A 391 4.63 -1.07 28.16
CA LYS A 391 5.61 -1.93 27.49
C LYS A 391 5.38 -3.40 27.85
N ASN A 392 5.31 -3.69 29.16
CA ASN A 392 5.09 -5.04 29.67
C ASN A 392 3.70 -5.62 29.29
N THR A 393 2.69 -4.77 29.20
CA THR A 393 1.35 -5.17 28.73
C THR A 393 1.37 -5.58 27.27
N ASN A 394 2.06 -4.83 26.41
CA ASN A 394 2.22 -5.21 25.00
C ASN A 394 3.01 -6.52 24.84
N LYS A 395 4.04 -6.77 25.69
CA LYS A 395 4.72 -8.08 25.75
C LYS A 395 3.76 -9.22 26.08
N ARG A 396 2.91 -9.07 27.11
CA ARG A 396 1.88 -10.08 27.46
C ARG A 396 0.87 -10.30 26.32
N LYS A 397 0.46 -9.23 25.63
CA LYS A 397 -0.43 -9.33 24.46
C LYS A 397 0.21 -10.11 23.31
N LEU A 398 1.51 -9.92 23.06
CA LEU A 398 2.27 -10.74 22.10
C LEU A 398 2.28 -12.21 22.49
N GLN A 399 2.42 -12.55 23.78
CA GLN A 399 2.37 -13.94 24.25
C GLN A 399 1.03 -14.62 23.98
N SER A 400 -0.07 -13.85 24.00
CA SER A 400 -1.43 -14.35 23.76
C SER A 400 -1.88 -14.24 22.30
N LEU A 401 -1.08 -13.60 21.43
CA LEU A 401 -1.44 -13.37 20.03
C LEU A 401 -1.49 -14.72 19.30
N LYS A 402 -2.53 -14.96 18.51
CA LYS A 402 -2.69 -16.17 17.70
C LYS A 402 -2.85 -15.81 16.24
N TYR A 403 -2.23 -16.60 15.38
CA TYR A 403 -2.34 -16.52 13.93
C TYR A 403 -3.39 -17.51 13.42
N ASP A 404 -4.38 -16.99 12.69
CA ASP A 404 -5.34 -17.78 11.93
C ASP A 404 -5.12 -17.50 10.42
N PRO A 405 -4.89 -18.52 9.59
CA PRO A 405 -4.70 -18.35 8.15
C PRO A 405 -6.02 -18.02 7.43
N GLU A 406 -5.94 -17.40 6.25
CA GLU A 406 -7.09 -17.00 5.42
C GLU A 406 -8.05 -18.15 5.15
N ARG A 407 -7.53 -19.37 4.96
CA ARG A 407 -8.34 -20.57 4.73
C ARG A 407 -9.29 -20.92 5.90
N LYS A 408 -9.00 -20.43 7.10
CA LYS A 408 -9.86 -20.57 8.30
C LYS A 408 -10.68 -19.29 8.58
N GLY A 409 -10.70 -18.34 7.64
CA GLY A 409 -11.36 -17.04 7.79
C GLY A 409 -10.52 -15.97 8.49
N GLY A 410 -9.21 -16.19 8.61
CA GLY A 410 -8.26 -15.21 9.17
C GLY A 410 -7.85 -14.10 8.21
N ASP A 411 -6.98 -13.20 8.69
CA ASP A 411 -6.47 -12.04 7.95
C ASP A 411 -5.00 -11.79 8.33
N THR A 412 -4.08 -12.22 7.46
CA THR A 412 -2.63 -12.09 7.68
C THR A 412 -2.19 -10.64 7.80
N SER A 413 -2.78 -9.73 7.01
CA SER A 413 -2.44 -8.30 7.05
C SER A 413 -2.77 -7.69 8.41
N LYS A 414 -3.98 -7.97 8.92
CA LYS A 414 -4.43 -7.50 10.24
C LYS A 414 -3.61 -8.11 11.36
N PHE A 415 -3.27 -9.39 11.25
CA PHE A 415 -2.38 -10.07 12.20
C PHE A 415 -0.99 -9.42 12.23
N ILE A 416 -0.36 -9.22 11.08
CA ILE A 416 0.98 -8.62 10.97
C ILE A 416 1.00 -7.17 11.46
N SER A 417 -0.02 -6.38 11.13
CA SER A 417 -0.18 -5.01 11.63
C SER A 417 -0.27 -4.99 13.17
N THR A 418 -1.05 -5.91 13.73
CA THR A 418 -1.19 -6.07 15.19
C THR A 418 0.13 -6.48 15.83
N PHE A 419 0.82 -7.48 15.26
CA PHE A 419 2.13 -7.95 15.72
C PHE A 419 3.17 -6.83 15.72
N ARG A 420 3.36 -6.12 14.60
CA ARG A 420 4.30 -4.99 14.48
C ARG A 420 4.03 -3.91 15.51
N LYS A 421 2.74 -3.54 15.69
CA LYS A 421 2.33 -2.52 16.67
C LYS A 421 2.69 -2.95 18.10
N LEU A 422 2.43 -4.20 18.45
CA LEU A 422 2.76 -4.71 19.78
C LEU A 422 4.27 -4.78 20.01
N CYS A 423 5.08 -5.20 19.03
CA CYS A 423 6.54 -5.19 19.12
C CYS A 423 7.10 -3.78 19.31
N TYR A 424 6.63 -2.81 18.52
CA TYR A 424 7.01 -1.40 18.65
C TYR A 424 6.68 -0.83 20.03
N ASN A 425 5.43 -1.02 20.47
CA ASN A 425 4.97 -0.55 21.78
C ASN A 425 5.70 -1.21 22.96
N ALA A 426 6.20 -2.43 22.74
CA ALA A 426 6.98 -3.19 23.72
C ALA A 426 8.49 -2.88 23.66
N GLU A 427 8.93 -1.98 22.77
CA GLU A 427 10.34 -1.72 22.42
C GLU A 427 11.15 -3.00 22.12
N ILE A 428 10.50 -4.00 21.52
CA ILE A 428 11.16 -5.22 21.08
C ILE A 428 11.79 -4.93 19.73
N ASN A 429 13.05 -4.52 19.75
CA ASN A 429 13.86 -4.31 18.55
C ASN A 429 14.75 -5.51 18.23
N ASP A 430 14.95 -6.42 19.20
CA ASP A 430 15.72 -7.64 19.01
C ASP A 430 14.96 -8.63 18.12
N ILE A 431 15.62 -9.09 17.06
CA ILE A 431 14.99 -9.92 16.03
C ILE A 431 14.69 -11.34 16.54
N GLU A 432 15.50 -11.88 17.44
CA GLU A 432 15.29 -13.21 18.02
C GLU A 432 14.09 -13.21 18.97
N GLU A 433 13.92 -12.15 19.76
CA GLU A 433 12.72 -11.96 20.57
C GLU A 433 11.46 -11.86 19.69
N GLN A 434 11.51 -11.12 18.57
CA GLN A 434 10.39 -11.06 17.62
C GLN A 434 10.08 -12.42 16.98
N LYS A 435 11.09 -13.18 16.54
CA LYS A 435 10.92 -14.54 16.00
C LYS A 435 10.21 -15.45 16.99
N ASN A 436 10.61 -15.41 18.26
CA ASN A 436 10.02 -16.24 19.30
C ASN A 436 8.53 -15.91 19.54
N TYR A 437 8.17 -14.63 19.57
CA TYR A 437 6.76 -14.23 19.69
C TYR A 437 5.93 -14.64 18.48
N LEU A 438 6.46 -14.44 17.27
CA LEU A 438 5.77 -14.83 16.04
C LEU A 438 5.59 -16.34 15.98
N TYR A 439 6.62 -17.12 16.32
CA TYR A 439 6.54 -18.58 16.37
C TYR A 439 5.48 -19.08 17.37
N LYS A 440 5.44 -18.51 18.58
CA LYS A 440 4.45 -18.87 19.62
C LYS A 440 3.01 -18.55 19.23
N SER A 441 2.82 -17.64 18.29
CA SER A 441 1.49 -17.29 17.78
C SER A 441 0.96 -18.30 16.76
N LEU A 442 1.82 -19.18 16.22
CA LEU A 442 1.43 -20.16 15.21
C LEU A 442 0.56 -21.28 15.81
N PRO A 443 -0.29 -21.93 14.99
CA PRO A 443 -1.06 -23.08 15.42
C PRO A 443 -0.15 -24.19 15.94
N ASN A 444 -0.49 -24.72 17.12
CA ASN A 444 0.33 -25.70 17.83
C ASN A 444 -0.03 -27.13 17.38
N ASN A 445 0.11 -27.42 16.09
CA ASN A 445 -0.17 -28.74 15.53
C ASN A 445 1.08 -29.30 14.86
N HIS A 446 1.51 -30.50 15.26
CA HIS A 446 2.77 -31.13 14.84
C HIS A 446 2.83 -31.45 13.33
N PHE A 447 1.72 -31.23 12.61
CA PHE A 447 1.52 -31.49 11.19
C PHE A 447 1.29 -30.21 10.35
N ASP A 448 1.36 -29.00 10.95
CA ASP A 448 1.18 -27.75 10.22
C ASP A 448 2.46 -27.36 9.47
N TYR A 449 2.41 -27.36 8.13
CA TYR A 449 3.46 -26.91 7.19
C TYR A 449 4.14 -25.61 7.66
N ILE A 450 3.34 -24.66 8.13
CA ILE A 450 3.79 -23.33 8.55
C ILE A 450 4.84 -23.42 9.66
N SER A 451 4.61 -24.24 10.69
CA SER A 451 5.51 -24.35 11.83
C SER A 451 6.84 -25.02 11.46
N ASN A 452 6.82 -25.99 10.55
CA ASN A 452 8.02 -26.68 10.06
C ASN A 452 8.88 -25.75 9.20
N GLU A 453 8.26 -25.04 8.25
CA GLU A 453 8.97 -24.09 7.39
C GLU A 453 9.49 -22.87 8.16
N PHE A 454 8.79 -22.46 9.22
CA PHE A 454 9.19 -21.31 10.03
C PHE A 454 10.60 -21.47 10.59
N TYR A 455 10.94 -22.63 11.16
CA TYR A 455 12.27 -22.83 11.74
C TYR A 455 13.38 -22.71 10.70
N GLU A 456 13.23 -23.35 9.53
CA GLU A 456 14.26 -23.33 8.49
C GLU A 456 14.42 -21.95 7.87
N LYS A 457 13.30 -21.30 7.51
CA LYS A 457 13.34 -20.01 6.81
C LYS A 457 13.78 -18.86 7.72
N MET A 458 13.57 -18.96 9.04
CA MET A 458 13.89 -17.88 9.97
C MET A 458 15.34 -17.87 10.50
N LYS A 459 16.16 -18.88 10.20
CA LYS A 459 17.57 -18.96 10.68
C LYS A 459 18.39 -17.71 10.40
N ASN A 460 18.32 -17.18 9.18
CA ASN A 460 19.16 -16.06 8.74
C ASN A 460 18.45 -14.70 8.76
N VAL A 461 17.26 -14.61 9.35
CA VAL A 461 16.49 -13.37 9.39
C VAL A 461 17.10 -12.40 10.39
N ASN A 462 17.44 -11.20 9.92
CA ASN A 462 18.14 -10.18 10.72
C ASN A 462 17.40 -8.84 10.82
N SER A 463 16.18 -8.74 10.25
CA SER A 463 15.32 -7.57 10.42
C SER A 463 13.84 -7.93 10.50
N THR A 464 13.03 -7.08 11.14
CA THR A 464 11.58 -7.25 11.24
C THR A 464 10.89 -7.32 9.86
N ASN A 465 11.41 -6.57 8.88
CA ASN A 465 10.85 -6.60 7.53
C ASN A 465 11.14 -7.93 6.83
N GLU A 466 12.32 -8.51 7.02
CA GLU A 466 12.65 -9.84 6.48
C GLU A 466 11.86 -10.94 7.20
N LEU A 467 11.69 -10.86 8.53
CA LEU A 467 10.84 -11.76 9.32
C LEU A 467 9.44 -11.85 8.73
N ILE A 468 8.86 -10.69 8.45
CA ILE A 468 7.48 -10.58 7.98
C ILE A 468 7.37 -10.98 6.52
N LYS A 469 8.38 -10.69 5.70
CA LYS A 469 8.44 -11.18 4.31
C LYS A 469 8.51 -12.70 4.27
N LYS A 470 9.41 -13.33 5.03
CA LYS A 470 9.51 -14.80 5.06
C LYS A 470 8.28 -15.46 5.65
N PHE A 471 7.64 -14.81 6.63
CA PHE A 471 6.38 -15.28 7.16
C PHE A 471 5.31 -15.27 6.06
N GLU A 472 5.18 -14.17 5.32
CA GLU A 472 4.29 -14.08 4.16
C GLU A 472 4.62 -15.14 3.09
N ASP A 473 5.90 -15.38 2.79
CA ASP A 473 6.31 -16.42 1.83
C ASP A 473 5.84 -17.82 2.28
N ILE A 474 5.90 -18.12 3.58
CA ILE A 474 5.38 -19.38 4.15
C ILE A 474 3.85 -19.45 3.99
N ILE A 475 3.13 -18.37 4.28
CA ILE A 475 1.66 -18.32 4.15
C ILE A 475 1.25 -18.47 2.69
N TRP A 476 1.95 -17.80 1.78
CA TRP A 476 1.73 -17.90 0.34
C TRP A 476 1.91 -19.33 -0.16
N GLU A 477 3.02 -19.98 0.20
CA GLU A 477 3.25 -21.37 -0.17
C GLU A 477 2.20 -22.30 0.41
N GLU A 478 1.83 -22.09 1.68
CA GLU A 478 0.80 -22.87 2.36
C GLU A 478 -0.56 -22.76 1.67
N SER A 479 -0.92 -21.58 1.19
CA SER A 479 -2.18 -21.33 0.48
C SER A 479 -2.30 -22.14 -0.80
N ASN A 480 -1.18 -22.46 -1.45
CA ASN A 480 -1.14 -23.23 -2.69
C ASN A 480 -1.12 -24.75 -2.48
N LEU A 481 -1.05 -25.24 -1.25
CA LEU A 481 -1.01 -26.68 -0.97
C LEU A 481 -2.36 -27.35 -1.24
N ILE A 482 -2.34 -28.46 -1.98
CA ILE A 482 -3.52 -29.30 -2.21
C ILE A 482 -3.80 -30.14 -0.96
N ARG A 483 -4.99 -29.93 -0.40
CA ARG A 483 -5.49 -30.64 0.79
C ARG A 483 -6.55 -31.65 0.45
N ASN A 484 -6.76 -32.59 1.36
CA ASN A 484 -7.87 -33.52 1.23
C ASN A 484 -9.19 -32.73 1.14
N LYS A 485 -10.03 -33.11 0.18
CA LYS A 485 -11.31 -32.46 -0.17
C LYS A 485 -11.18 -31.09 -0.86
N SER A 486 -9.98 -30.69 -1.28
CA SER A 486 -9.83 -29.51 -2.14
C SER A 486 -10.58 -29.69 -3.45
N ILE A 487 -11.01 -28.57 -4.05
CA ILE A 487 -11.57 -28.57 -5.40
C ILE A 487 -10.44 -28.19 -6.35
N VAL A 488 -10.26 -28.98 -7.39
CA VAL A 488 -9.19 -28.82 -8.38
C VAL A 488 -9.75 -28.90 -9.80
N ALA A 489 -9.04 -28.31 -10.74
CA ALA A 489 -9.23 -28.53 -12.17
C ALA A 489 -7.94 -29.16 -12.73
N LEU A 490 -8.09 -30.08 -13.70
CA LEU A 490 -6.95 -30.72 -14.36
C LEU A 490 -6.88 -30.19 -15.79
N LYS A 491 -5.86 -29.39 -16.07
CA LYS A 491 -5.62 -28.82 -17.40
C LYS A 491 -4.58 -29.65 -18.13
N HIS A 492 -4.97 -30.21 -19.26
CA HIS A 492 -4.04 -30.89 -20.15
C HIS A 492 -3.03 -29.89 -20.69
N VAL A 493 -1.74 -30.16 -20.50
CA VAL A 493 -0.68 -29.19 -20.82
C VAL A 493 -0.59 -28.95 -22.33
N ALA A 494 -0.62 -30.00 -23.14
CA ALA A 494 -0.42 -29.86 -24.59
C ALA A 494 -1.57 -29.13 -25.30
N THR A 495 -2.82 -29.35 -24.88
CA THR A 495 -4.00 -28.81 -25.58
C THR A 495 -4.62 -27.61 -24.85
N GLY A 496 -4.22 -27.36 -23.61
CA GLY A 496 -4.80 -26.35 -22.73
C GLY A 496 -6.25 -26.63 -22.32
N LYS A 497 -6.80 -27.80 -22.69
CA LYS A 497 -8.17 -28.20 -22.37
C LYS A 497 -8.26 -28.82 -20.98
N TYR A 498 -9.41 -28.66 -20.34
CA TYR A 498 -9.64 -29.16 -19.00
C TYR A 498 -10.35 -30.51 -19.02
N LEU A 499 -9.91 -31.42 -18.16
CA LEU A 499 -10.57 -32.70 -17.93
C LEU A 499 -11.98 -32.45 -17.42
N SER A 500 -12.97 -32.83 -18.22
CA SER A 500 -14.35 -32.44 -18.02
C SER A 500 -15.31 -33.61 -18.18
N SER A 501 -16.46 -33.50 -17.54
CA SER A 501 -17.54 -34.47 -17.67
C SER A 501 -18.91 -33.80 -17.53
N ILE A 502 -19.89 -34.24 -18.33
CA ILE A 502 -21.24 -33.66 -18.32
C ILE A 502 -22.22 -34.68 -17.74
N PRO A 503 -23.09 -34.29 -16.79
CA PRO A 503 -24.14 -35.17 -16.28
C PRO A 503 -25.00 -35.75 -17.41
N ASN A 504 -25.24 -37.06 -17.37
CA ASN A 504 -26.05 -37.82 -18.33
C ASN A 504 -25.52 -37.90 -19.78
N LEU A 505 -24.40 -37.26 -20.11
CA LEU A 505 -23.74 -37.47 -21.39
C LEU A 505 -22.87 -38.73 -21.31
N ARG A 506 -23.12 -39.71 -22.17
CA ARG A 506 -22.52 -41.05 -22.09
C ARG A 506 -21.83 -41.44 -23.39
N TYR A 507 -20.83 -42.31 -23.32
CA TYR A 507 -20.29 -42.94 -24.52
C TYR A 507 -21.37 -43.76 -25.26
N THR A 508 -21.34 -43.72 -26.59
CA THR A 508 -22.23 -44.53 -27.44
C THR A 508 -21.66 -45.92 -27.73
N SER A 509 -20.33 -46.04 -27.70
CA SER A 509 -19.55 -47.26 -27.75
C SER A 509 -18.96 -47.60 -26.37
N GLY A 510 -18.20 -48.69 -26.27
CA GLY A 510 -17.47 -49.04 -25.05
C GLY A 510 -18.38 -49.28 -23.85
N SER A 511 -18.09 -48.62 -22.73
CA SER A 511 -18.77 -48.90 -21.45
C SER A 511 -20.17 -48.31 -21.32
N ARG A 512 -20.52 -47.33 -22.16
CA ARG A 512 -21.72 -46.48 -22.01
C ARG A 512 -21.81 -45.71 -20.68
N ASN A 513 -20.70 -45.56 -19.96
CA ASN A 513 -20.62 -44.70 -18.78
C ASN A 513 -20.63 -43.22 -19.15
N GLN A 514 -20.72 -42.38 -18.12
CA GLN A 514 -20.64 -40.94 -18.26
C GLN A 514 -19.29 -40.52 -18.87
N LEU A 515 -19.39 -39.71 -19.92
CA LEU A 515 -18.30 -39.31 -20.78
C LEU A 515 -17.29 -38.43 -20.04
N VAL A 516 -16.00 -38.65 -20.30
CA VAL A 516 -14.89 -37.78 -19.89
C VAL A 516 -14.18 -37.28 -21.15
N PHE A 517 -13.92 -35.97 -21.21
CA PHE A 517 -13.37 -35.34 -22.41
C PHE A 517 -12.56 -34.08 -22.07
N GLY A 518 -11.77 -33.60 -23.02
CA GLY A 518 -11.09 -32.30 -22.93
C GLY A 518 -12.01 -31.16 -23.37
N SER A 519 -12.28 -30.19 -22.50
CA SER A 519 -13.12 -29.01 -22.82
C SER A 519 -12.34 -27.69 -22.73
N SER A 520 -12.85 -26.64 -23.38
CA SER A 520 -12.22 -25.32 -23.36
C SER A 520 -12.60 -24.54 -22.09
N GLY A 521 -11.59 -24.18 -21.29
CA GLY A 521 -11.73 -23.32 -20.11
C GLY A 521 -12.21 -24.06 -18.86
N PRO A 522 -11.90 -23.53 -17.65
CA PRO A 522 -12.40 -24.11 -16.42
C PRO A 522 -13.87 -23.72 -16.22
N ASP A 523 -14.76 -24.70 -16.25
CA ASP A 523 -16.19 -24.53 -15.99
C ASP A 523 -16.69 -25.55 -14.95
N PRO A 524 -17.92 -25.45 -14.42
CA PRO A 524 -18.40 -26.37 -13.39
C PRO A 524 -18.36 -27.88 -13.73
N ASN A 525 -18.26 -28.26 -15.01
CA ASN A 525 -18.07 -29.63 -15.50
C ASN A 525 -16.60 -30.10 -15.45
N SER A 526 -15.65 -29.19 -15.23
CA SER A 526 -14.22 -29.48 -15.17
C SER A 526 -13.67 -29.46 -13.74
N LEU A 527 -14.56 -29.42 -12.74
CA LEU A 527 -14.21 -29.33 -11.32
C LEU A 527 -14.26 -30.71 -10.67
N TRP A 528 -13.19 -31.03 -9.95
CA TRP A 528 -12.98 -32.31 -9.28
C TRP A 528 -12.65 -32.09 -7.82
N LYS A 529 -13.29 -32.83 -6.92
CA LYS A 529 -12.90 -32.90 -5.52
C LYS A 529 -11.85 -33.99 -5.35
N ILE A 530 -10.66 -33.59 -4.93
CA ILE A 530 -9.56 -34.53 -4.66
C ILE A 530 -9.69 -35.11 -3.25
N GLN A 531 -9.57 -36.43 -3.11
CA GLN A 531 -9.73 -37.14 -1.83
C GLN A 531 -8.57 -38.08 -1.55
N PHE A 532 -8.09 -38.08 -0.30
CA PHE A 532 -7.01 -38.95 0.20
C PHE A 532 -7.00 -39.01 1.74
N ASN A 533 -6.16 -39.85 2.35
CA ASN A 533 -6.23 -40.16 3.80
C ASN A 533 -5.54 -39.14 4.73
N LYS A 534 -4.52 -38.42 4.25
CA LYS A 534 -3.74 -37.41 5.00
C LYS A 534 -4.37 -36.01 4.87
N GLU A 535 -3.92 -35.03 5.66
CA GLU A 535 -4.35 -33.63 5.48
C GLU A 535 -3.77 -33.02 4.19
N LEU A 536 -2.49 -33.29 3.92
CA LEU A 536 -1.74 -32.83 2.75
C LEU A 536 -1.31 -34.02 1.89
N ALA A 537 -1.37 -33.85 0.56
CA ALA A 537 -0.89 -34.87 -0.37
C ALA A 537 0.63 -34.76 -0.55
N THR A 538 1.34 -35.88 -0.44
CA THR A 538 2.79 -35.99 -0.68
C THR A 538 3.05 -36.87 -1.89
N TYR A 539 4.09 -36.54 -2.66
CA TYR A 539 4.46 -37.28 -3.88
C TYR A 539 4.94 -38.71 -3.63
N THR A 540 5.34 -39.07 -2.40
CA THR A 540 5.95 -40.37 -2.11
C THR A 540 4.94 -41.47 -1.77
N ASP A 541 3.82 -41.12 -1.12
CA ASP A 541 2.94 -42.10 -0.45
C ASP A 541 1.48 -41.63 -0.39
N THR A 542 0.98 -41.02 -1.47
CA THR A 542 -0.42 -40.56 -1.54
C THR A 542 -1.08 -41.03 -2.83
N SER A 543 -2.06 -41.93 -2.70
CA SER A 543 -3.05 -42.16 -3.76
C SER A 543 -4.20 -41.18 -3.61
N ILE A 544 -4.77 -40.76 -4.73
CA ILE A 544 -5.84 -39.77 -4.81
C ILE A 544 -7.04 -40.32 -5.57
N ASN A 545 -8.22 -39.89 -5.15
CA ASN A 545 -9.46 -40.11 -5.87
C ASN A 545 -9.98 -38.76 -6.39
N LEU A 546 -10.43 -38.72 -7.64
CA LEU A 546 -10.96 -37.53 -8.29
C LEU A 546 -12.47 -37.67 -8.45
N GLN A 547 -13.23 -36.96 -7.62
CA GLN A 547 -14.69 -36.99 -7.64
C GLN A 547 -15.23 -35.80 -8.42
N HIS A 548 -15.98 -36.04 -9.49
CA HIS A 548 -16.59 -34.98 -10.29
C HIS A 548 -17.64 -34.22 -9.46
N ILE A 549 -17.52 -32.89 -9.37
CA ILE A 549 -18.34 -32.06 -8.46
C ILE A 549 -19.84 -32.14 -8.77
N LYS A 550 -20.24 -32.17 -10.05
CA LYS A 550 -21.67 -32.17 -10.40
C LYS A 550 -22.36 -33.52 -10.21
N THR A 551 -21.65 -34.62 -10.44
CA THR A 551 -22.27 -35.96 -10.43
C THR A 551 -21.88 -36.81 -9.24
N ASN A 552 -20.90 -36.38 -8.44
CA ASN A 552 -20.30 -37.16 -7.35
C ASN A 552 -19.68 -38.49 -7.80
N MET A 553 -19.55 -38.72 -9.11
CA MET A 553 -18.95 -39.91 -9.69
C MET A 553 -17.42 -39.75 -9.73
N TYR A 554 -16.71 -40.85 -9.53
CA TYR A 554 -15.25 -40.85 -9.57
C TYR A 554 -14.74 -41.06 -11.00
N LEU A 555 -13.65 -40.37 -11.33
CA LEU A 555 -12.85 -40.64 -12.52
C LEU A 555 -12.20 -42.01 -12.38
N GLY A 556 -12.35 -42.87 -13.38
CA GLY A 556 -11.76 -44.19 -13.32
C GLY A 556 -11.77 -44.94 -14.64
N LEU A 557 -11.27 -46.17 -14.57
CA LEU A 557 -11.34 -47.15 -15.65
C LEU A 557 -12.55 -48.05 -15.43
N ASN A 558 -13.18 -48.48 -16.53
CA ASN A 558 -14.27 -49.43 -16.45
C ASN A 558 -13.88 -50.76 -17.10
N ASN A 559 -14.24 -51.84 -16.42
CA ASN A 559 -13.93 -53.20 -16.83
C ASN A 559 -15.17 -54.09 -16.75
N TYR A 560 -15.11 -55.20 -17.47
CA TYR A 560 -16.00 -56.33 -17.31
C TYR A 560 -15.16 -57.59 -17.07
N LYS A 561 -15.81 -58.61 -16.52
CA LYS A 561 -15.18 -59.90 -16.26
C LYS A 561 -15.62 -60.88 -17.33
N ASP A 562 -14.67 -61.64 -17.86
CA ASP A 562 -14.96 -62.82 -18.66
C ASP A 562 -14.29 -64.05 -18.04
N TYR A 563 -14.87 -65.22 -18.32
CA TYR A 563 -14.39 -66.50 -17.80
C TYR A 563 -13.63 -67.23 -18.91
N GLU A 564 -12.32 -67.34 -18.75
CA GLU A 564 -11.44 -68.04 -19.69
C GLU A 564 -10.47 -68.93 -18.91
N ASP A 565 -10.24 -70.15 -19.41
CA ASP A 565 -9.28 -71.12 -18.84
C ASP A 565 -9.35 -71.32 -17.30
N ASP A 566 -10.58 -71.45 -16.78
CA ASP A 566 -10.89 -71.63 -15.36
C ASP A 566 -10.57 -70.46 -14.41
N ASP A 567 -10.25 -69.28 -14.95
CA ASP A 567 -10.02 -68.03 -14.21
C ASP A 567 -10.91 -66.88 -14.70
N TYR A 568 -11.14 -65.89 -13.85
CA TYR A 568 -11.82 -64.65 -14.23
C TYR A 568 -10.79 -63.58 -14.60
N TYR A 569 -10.86 -63.10 -15.85
CA TYR A 569 -10.02 -62.03 -16.37
C TYR A 569 -10.78 -60.72 -16.46
N TYR A 570 -10.06 -59.62 -16.21
CA TYR A 570 -10.60 -58.28 -16.34
C TYR A 570 -10.29 -57.70 -17.72
N TYR A 571 -11.34 -57.37 -18.43
CA TYR A 571 -11.27 -56.74 -19.74
C TYR A 571 -11.72 -55.29 -19.66
N TYR A 572 -10.91 -54.39 -20.21
CA TYR A 572 -11.18 -52.95 -20.17
C TYR A 572 -11.81 -52.46 -21.47
N HIS A 573 -12.76 -51.55 -21.35
CA HIS A 573 -13.40 -50.93 -22.51
C HIS A 573 -12.41 -50.06 -23.29
N LYS A 574 -12.61 -50.02 -24.62
CA LYS A 574 -11.78 -49.26 -25.54
C LYS A 574 -12.42 -47.92 -25.86
N SER A 575 -11.57 -46.90 -25.98
CA SER A 575 -11.95 -45.55 -26.38
C SER A 575 -12.50 -45.52 -27.82
N PRO A 576 -13.36 -44.54 -28.16
CA PRO A 576 -14.08 -44.53 -29.44
C PRO A 576 -13.22 -44.45 -30.70
N THR A 577 -12.00 -43.90 -30.63
CA THR A 577 -11.21 -43.53 -31.81
C THR A 577 -9.86 -44.21 -31.89
N THR A 578 -9.15 -44.33 -30.76
CA THR A 578 -7.76 -44.78 -30.74
C THR A 578 -7.57 -46.21 -30.22
N ASP A 579 -8.63 -46.88 -29.79
CA ASP A 579 -8.60 -48.22 -29.16
C ASP A 579 -7.69 -48.32 -27.91
N HIS A 580 -7.26 -47.19 -27.37
CA HIS A 580 -6.69 -47.06 -26.03
C HIS A 580 -7.76 -47.30 -24.97
N THR A 581 -7.38 -47.41 -23.70
CA THR A 581 -8.32 -47.69 -22.61
C THR A 581 -9.27 -46.51 -22.39
N GLU A 582 -10.56 -46.79 -22.30
CA GLU A 582 -11.60 -45.78 -22.05
C GLU A 582 -11.54 -45.24 -20.61
N VAL A 583 -11.52 -43.92 -20.48
CA VAL A 583 -11.64 -43.22 -19.19
C VAL A 583 -13.06 -42.67 -19.05
N SER A 584 -13.70 -42.93 -17.91
CA SER A 584 -15.10 -42.53 -17.68
C SER A 584 -15.36 -42.10 -16.24
N CYS A 585 -16.50 -41.45 -16.02
CA CYS A 585 -17.05 -41.27 -14.68
C CYS A 585 -17.86 -42.51 -14.29
N GLY A 586 -17.56 -43.08 -13.11
CA GLY A 586 -18.19 -44.32 -12.63
C GLY A 586 -17.41 -45.59 -12.98
N GLY A 587 -16.09 -45.49 -13.08
CA GLY A 587 -15.21 -46.64 -13.23
C GLY A 587 -15.15 -47.51 -11.97
N ASN A 588 -14.68 -48.75 -12.15
CA ASN A 588 -14.43 -49.71 -11.07
C ASN A 588 -13.11 -49.40 -10.36
N GLU A 589 -12.06 -49.03 -11.11
CA GLU A 589 -10.78 -48.57 -10.59
C GLU A 589 -10.74 -47.04 -10.52
N ILE A 590 -10.59 -46.51 -9.31
CA ILE A 590 -10.68 -45.07 -9.05
C ILE A 590 -9.47 -44.50 -8.31
N ASN A 591 -8.52 -45.36 -7.91
CA ASN A 591 -7.34 -44.98 -7.14
C ASN A 591 -6.23 -44.56 -8.10
N TRP A 592 -5.99 -43.25 -8.18
CA TRP A 592 -4.93 -42.69 -9.01
C TRP A 592 -3.67 -42.44 -8.18
N ASN A 593 -2.52 -42.79 -8.75
CA ASN A 593 -1.22 -42.32 -8.30
C ASN A 593 -0.84 -41.09 -9.12
N PHE A 594 0.02 -40.25 -8.56
CA PHE A 594 0.53 -39.08 -9.26
C PHE A 594 2.03 -38.94 -9.04
N ASN A 595 2.74 -38.58 -10.09
CA ASN A 595 4.17 -38.28 -10.05
C ASN A 595 4.41 -36.89 -10.64
N HIS A 596 5.50 -36.24 -10.23
CA HIS A 596 5.91 -34.98 -10.83
C HIS A 596 6.45 -35.24 -12.24
N SER A 597 5.80 -34.68 -13.26
CA SER A 597 6.11 -34.92 -14.69
C SER A 597 7.58 -34.71 -15.06
N LYS A 598 8.24 -33.73 -14.44
CA LYS A 598 9.59 -33.27 -14.79
C LYS A 598 10.69 -33.67 -13.83
N LEU A 599 10.36 -34.24 -12.67
CA LEU A 599 11.33 -34.47 -11.59
C LEU A 599 11.19 -35.90 -11.07
N ASP A 600 12.18 -36.73 -11.38
CA ASP A 600 12.25 -38.08 -10.85
C ASP A 600 12.47 -38.05 -9.33
N ASN A 601 11.71 -38.86 -8.59
CA ASN A 601 11.79 -38.98 -7.13
C ASN A 601 11.60 -37.67 -6.34
N TYR A 602 10.81 -36.73 -6.86
CA TYR A 602 10.51 -35.48 -6.15
C TYR A 602 9.87 -35.76 -4.78
N GLN A 603 10.47 -35.19 -3.73
CA GLN A 603 9.95 -35.23 -2.37
C GLN A 603 9.37 -33.87 -2.00
N GLY A 604 8.09 -33.84 -1.66
CA GLY A 604 7.39 -32.61 -1.32
C GLY A 604 5.89 -32.79 -1.23
N TYR A 605 5.20 -31.68 -0.98
CA TYR A 605 3.74 -31.61 -0.99
C TYR A 605 3.24 -31.24 -2.37
N LEU A 606 2.10 -31.79 -2.76
CA LEU A 606 1.38 -31.42 -3.98
C LEU A 606 0.85 -29.98 -3.87
N LYS A 607 1.16 -29.13 -4.85
CA LYS A 607 0.78 -27.72 -4.91
C LYS A 607 -0.05 -27.44 -6.16
N SER A 608 -0.78 -26.32 -6.11
CA SER A 608 -1.46 -25.78 -7.28
C SER A 608 -0.43 -25.41 -8.35
N ASN A 609 -0.79 -25.71 -9.60
CA ASN A 609 -0.01 -25.56 -10.83
C ASN A 609 1.16 -26.53 -10.97
N ASP A 610 1.25 -27.55 -10.11
CA ASP A 610 2.19 -28.64 -10.35
C ASP A 610 1.78 -29.40 -11.62
N ILE A 611 2.77 -29.77 -12.43
CA ILE A 611 2.55 -30.59 -13.62
C ILE A 611 2.78 -32.03 -13.23
N ILE A 612 1.72 -32.82 -13.25
CA ILE A 612 1.70 -34.19 -12.80
C ILE A 612 1.35 -35.15 -13.93
N ASN A 613 1.83 -36.38 -13.79
CA ASN A 613 1.35 -37.51 -14.57
C ASN A 613 0.46 -38.34 -13.65
N LEU A 614 -0.78 -38.58 -14.09
CA LEU A 614 -1.72 -39.42 -13.37
C LEU A 614 -1.61 -40.84 -13.90
N SER A 615 -1.42 -41.79 -13.00
CA SER A 615 -1.35 -43.20 -13.33
C SER A 615 -2.33 -44.02 -12.52
N ILE A 616 -2.77 -45.12 -13.12
CA ILE A 616 -3.69 -46.07 -12.50
C ILE A 616 -3.23 -47.48 -12.83
N LYS A 617 -3.37 -48.39 -11.87
CA LYS A 617 -3.00 -49.79 -12.04
C LYS A 617 -4.22 -50.58 -12.47
N LYS A 618 -4.11 -51.32 -13.57
CA LYS A 618 -5.10 -52.30 -14.01
C LYS A 618 -5.01 -53.57 -13.18
N MET A 619 -6.16 -54.25 -13.06
CA MET A 619 -6.27 -55.58 -12.51
C MET A 619 -6.22 -56.57 -13.67
N ASP A 620 -5.38 -57.61 -13.55
CA ASP A 620 -5.24 -58.61 -14.60
C ASP A 620 -6.07 -59.88 -14.30
N ARG A 621 -6.09 -60.35 -13.03
CA ARG A 621 -6.84 -61.55 -12.60
C ARG A 621 -7.71 -61.32 -11.35
N TYR A 622 -8.86 -61.98 -11.29
CA TYR A 622 -9.77 -61.94 -10.15
C TYR A 622 -9.22 -62.76 -8.97
N GLY A 623 -9.08 -62.13 -7.79
CA GLY A 623 -8.64 -62.79 -6.56
C GLY A 623 -7.15 -62.61 -6.25
N ASP A 624 -6.37 -61.99 -7.13
CA ASP A 624 -4.97 -61.66 -6.91
C ASP A 624 -4.83 -60.23 -6.36
N TYR A 625 -5.07 -60.07 -5.05
CA TYR A 625 -5.07 -58.75 -4.40
C TYR A 625 -3.65 -58.20 -4.14
N ASP A 626 -2.58 -58.93 -4.46
CA ASP A 626 -1.23 -58.65 -3.94
C ASP A 626 -0.06 -58.75 -4.94
N THR A 627 -0.27 -59.02 -6.24
CA THR A 627 0.86 -59.03 -7.19
C THR A 627 1.22 -57.64 -7.69
N GLN A 628 2.52 -57.34 -7.69
CA GLN A 628 3.15 -56.14 -8.23
C GLN A 628 3.02 -56.01 -9.76
N ASP A 629 2.40 -56.98 -10.44
CA ASP A 629 2.49 -57.18 -11.90
C ASP A 629 1.39 -56.51 -12.74
N GLY A 630 0.34 -55.98 -12.12
CA GLY A 630 -0.74 -55.29 -12.86
C GLY A 630 -0.23 -54.09 -13.68
N GLN A 631 -0.64 -54.03 -14.94
CA GLN A 631 -0.20 -53.00 -15.89
C GLN A 631 -0.56 -51.59 -15.42
N VAL A 632 0.44 -50.72 -15.30
CA VAL A 632 0.23 -49.28 -14.99
C VAL A 632 -0.02 -48.53 -16.29
N GLU A 633 -1.14 -47.79 -16.33
CA GLU A 633 -1.48 -46.90 -17.43
C GLU A 633 -1.53 -45.44 -16.98
N PHE A 634 -1.30 -44.54 -17.93
CA PHE A 634 -1.24 -43.11 -17.70
C PHE A 634 -2.37 -42.38 -18.41
N LEU A 635 -2.91 -41.34 -17.77
CA LEU A 635 -3.97 -40.51 -18.32
C LEU A 635 -3.41 -39.60 -19.43
N ARG A 636 -3.98 -39.70 -20.62
CA ARG A 636 -3.58 -38.96 -21.83
C ARG A 636 -4.74 -38.19 -22.41
N SER A 637 -4.45 -37.04 -23.00
CA SER A 637 -5.35 -36.40 -23.97
C SER A 637 -4.57 -35.98 -25.21
N HIS A 638 -5.26 -35.77 -26.33
CA HIS A 638 -4.64 -35.48 -27.63
C HIS A 638 -5.65 -34.85 -28.58
N ASP A 639 -5.20 -34.32 -29.72
CA ASP A 639 -6.05 -33.59 -30.67
C ASP A 639 -7.07 -34.44 -31.43
N VAL A 640 -7.10 -35.75 -31.20
CA VAL A 640 -8.14 -36.65 -31.73
C VAL A 640 -9.50 -36.32 -31.10
N GLN A 641 -10.52 -36.29 -31.94
CA GLN A 641 -11.90 -36.02 -31.56
C GLN A 641 -12.84 -37.10 -32.06
N PHE A 642 -13.95 -37.27 -31.37
CA PHE A 642 -15.08 -38.09 -31.81
C PHE A 642 -16.39 -37.32 -31.62
N ALA A 643 -17.41 -37.72 -32.36
CA ALA A 643 -18.71 -37.05 -32.35
C ALA A 643 -19.75 -37.85 -31.56
N ILE A 644 -20.56 -37.14 -30.76
CA ILE A 644 -21.81 -37.65 -30.21
C ILE A 644 -22.92 -36.70 -30.63
N GLY A 645 -23.83 -37.16 -31.49
CA GLY A 645 -24.85 -36.29 -32.09
C GLY A 645 -24.19 -35.25 -32.99
N ASN A 646 -24.44 -33.96 -32.73
CA ASN A 646 -23.88 -32.83 -33.49
C ASN A 646 -22.62 -32.23 -32.85
N ASP A 647 -22.22 -32.73 -31.67
CA ASP A 647 -21.13 -32.17 -30.88
C ASP A 647 -19.85 -33.02 -31.03
N ALA A 648 -18.70 -32.36 -31.10
CA ALA A 648 -17.38 -32.99 -31.17
C ALA A 648 -16.63 -32.84 -29.84
N PHE A 649 -16.06 -33.94 -29.35
CA PHE A 649 -15.39 -34.02 -28.06
C PHE A 649 -13.94 -34.45 -28.23
N GLN A 650 -13.02 -33.83 -27.47
CA GLN A 650 -11.63 -34.25 -27.42
C GLN A 650 -11.51 -35.52 -26.57
N GLU A 651 -10.89 -36.54 -27.15
CA GLU A 651 -10.71 -37.83 -26.50
C GLU A 651 -9.70 -37.75 -25.35
N VAL A 652 -10.01 -38.50 -24.28
CA VAL A 652 -9.18 -38.69 -23.09
C VAL A 652 -9.13 -40.19 -22.83
N VAL A 653 -7.92 -40.73 -22.70
CA VAL A 653 -7.67 -42.18 -22.67
C VAL A 653 -6.62 -42.56 -21.63
N CYS A 654 -6.49 -43.84 -21.36
CA CYS A 654 -5.33 -44.41 -20.68
C CYS A 654 -4.50 -45.30 -21.61
N HIS A 655 -3.17 -45.23 -21.46
CA HIS A 655 -2.22 -45.99 -22.26
C HIS A 655 -1.02 -46.45 -21.42
N ASN A 656 -0.30 -47.46 -21.89
CA ASN A 656 0.91 -48.02 -21.28
C ASN A 656 2.21 -47.69 -22.08
N GLU A 657 2.09 -46.87 -23.12
CA GLU A 657 3.21 -46.46 -23.97
C GLU A 657 4.18 -45.49 -23.27
N ARG A 658 5.28 -45.18 -23.95
CA ARG A 658 6.25 -44.18 -23.47
C ARG A 658 5.57 -42.83 -23.24
N LEU A 659 5.85 -42.25 -22.07
CA LEU A 659 5.35 -40.93 -21.68
C LEU A 659 5.89 -39.81 -22.59
N GLY A 660 5.02 -38.87 -22.92
CA GLY A 660 5.32 -37.64 -23.65
C GLY A 660 4.45 -36.47 -23.17
N GLY A 661 4.52 -35.33 -23.86
CA GLY A 661 3.83 -34.10 -23.44
C GLY A 661 2.29 -34.19 -23.40
N ASN A 662 1.71 -35.20 -24.05
CA ASN A 662 0.26 -35.47 -24.03
C ASN A 662 -0.22 -36.18 -22.75
N ASP A 663 0.70 -36.50 -21.83
CA ASP A 663 0.42 -37.22 -20.58
C ASP A 663 0.54 -36.28 -19.36
N GLU A 664 0.88 -35.01 -19.61
CA GLU A 664 1.12 -33.98 -18.61
C GLU A 664 -0.18 -33.22 -18.28
N TRP A 665 -0.50 -33.16 -16.99
CA TRP A 665 -1.66 -32.44 -16.46
C TRP A 665 -1.24 -31.43 -15.41
N CYS A 666 -1.64 -30.17 -15.59
CA CYS A 666 -1.50 -29.12 -14.59
C CYS A 666 -2.69 -29.19 -13.61
N ILE A 667 -2.42 -29.42 -12.32
CA ILE A 667 -3.45 -29.43 -11.28
C ILE A 667 -3.66 -28.03 -10.71
N GLU A 668 -4.82 -27.43 -10.94
CA GLU A 668 -5.13 -26.06 -10.52
C GLU A 668 -6.06 -26.08 -9.29
N LEU A 669 -5.64 -25.51 -8.16
CA LEU A 669 -6.47 -25.37 -6.96
C LEU A 669 -7.54 -24.30 -7.17
N ILE A 670 -8.79 -24.62 -6.86
CA ILE A 670 -9.93 -23.70 -6.98
C ILE A 670 -10.32 -23.21 -5.59
N HIS A 671 -9.90 -21.99 -5.25
CA HIS A 671 -10.30 -21.30 -4.03
C HIS A 671 -11.77 -20.82 -4.17
N GLU A 672 -12.74 -21.52 -3.58
CA GLU A 672 -14.17 -21.09 -3.58
C GLU A 672 -14.31 -19.67 -3.00
N LEU A 673 -14.99 -18.72 -3.65
CA LEU A 673 -16.43 -18.49 -3.49
C LEU A 673 -16.94 -17.52 -4.59
N LYS A 674 -17.25 -18.00 -5.80
CA LYS A 674 -18.16 -17.28 -6.72
C LYS A 674 -19.12 -18.15 -7.53
N PHE A 675 -18.98 -19.49 -7.54
CA PHE A 675 -19.78 -20.34 -8.45
C PHE A 675 -20.96 -21.09 -7.81
N LEU A 676 -21.23 -20.93 -6.51
CA LEU A 676 -22.35 -21.63 -5.83
C LEU A 676 -23.60 -20.77 -5.56
N LYS A 677 -23.78 -19.66 -6.28
CA LYS A 677 -25.06 -18.92 -6.31
C LYS A 677 -25.71 -18.96 -7.69
N PHE A 678 -26.09 -20.15 -8.14
CA PHE A 678 -27.27 -20.29 -8.98
C PHE A 678 -28.06 -21.48 -8.45
N LYS A 679 -29.14 -21.15 -7.73
CA LYS A 679 -30.19 -22.08 -7.36
C LYS A 679 -31.27 -22.00 -8.41
#